data_AF-A0A7S2FQQ0-F1
#
_entry.id   AF-A0A7S2FQQ0-F1
#
_cell.length_a   1.000
_cell.length_b   1.000
_cell.length_c   1.000
_cell.angle_alpha   90.00
_cell.angle_beta   90.00
_cell.angle_gamma   90.00
#
_symmetry.space_group_name_H-M   'P 1'
#
loop_
_entity.id
_entity.type
_entity.pdbx_description
1 polymer ?
#
loop_
_entity_poly.entity_id
_entity_poly.type
_entity_poly.pdbx_seq_one_letter_code
_entity_poly.pdbx_strand_id
1 'polypeptide(L)'
;MHGAVLLRDFPIRSPEDFADVSEALGLESMDMGCSAAPRKNVVRDVVFTSNEAPPSEPIPFHHEMAQCAVAPHYVLFYCETPAARGGETPILLSEDVADFVTDRNPSFALDLQRYGVRYRRLMPEETDASSALGRSWKSTLGVLTQAEAEAKLREPDSGFSHWTWRSGGTLETITDAMPGIAKDPRTGRSLFFNSIIAAYTGWVDCRNKPKESVILGDPEGTPMDDAIMCDVAAFMATRRVCFPWQTGDILLIDNRVAMHSRESFLPPRRTLASLWGGRRNRHFSDHQRGGEGGACFVEANLRGDGDDGTTSLNETDMEEEMEEEISLQMRLPPPPSVSMSTDSGATIGGPVLRLHTGDGMPAVGLGLWKVPRSATAETVVKALRLGYRHLDCACDYGNEAEVGDGIQEAIVLGIIVSRSEIWVTSKLWNTYHAKEHVMAACKKTLSDLKLDYVDLYLVHFPIALKYVPIETCYPPGWIDDPHDPKSMTLSRVPMSETWGAMEALADKGLARNIGLCNVTTSGLRDVLSYAIVPPAVLQIERHVYLQQSQLVRMCHEAGIAVTGYSPLGSSSYVELSMASPHESALLEPTVLSVARKHGSTAAQVLLRWGLDTGASVIPKSVQACRLQENMQLGDGFMSNFPGKEGFRLDASDLEALKRLDRGRRFNDPGVFSEAMGCFCPIYD
;
A
#
# COMPACT_ATOMS: atom_id res chain seq x y z
N MET A 1 -18.88 25.30 21.56
CA MET A 1 -17.97 24.16 21.38
C MET A 1 -17.04 24.44 20.20
N HIS A 2 -15.76 24.06 20.31
CA HIS A 2 -14.75 24.14 19.24
C HIS A 2 -13.95 22.84 19.28
N GLY A 3 -14.00 22.03 18.22
CA GLY A 3 -13.40 20.68 18.18
C GLY A 3 -14.44 19.57 18.32
N ALA A 4 -14.14 18.55 19.13
CA ALA A 4 -15.06 17.43 19.40
C ALA A 4 -15.06 17.06 20.90
N VAL A 5 -16.17 16.50 21.37
CA VAL A 5 -16.38 16.07 22.76
C VAL A 5 -16.96 14.66 22.76
N LEU A 6 -16.29 13.74 23.45
CA LEU A 6 -16.80 12.40 23.74
C LEU A 6 -17.46 12.40 25.12
N LEU A 7 -18.73 12.01 25.18
CA LEU A 7 -19.47 11.73 26.40
C LEU A 7 -19.46 10.22 26.62
N ARG A 8 -18.81 9.78 27.70
CA ARG A 8 -18.73 8.39 28.13
C ARG A 8 -19.43 8.23 29.47
N ASP A 9 -20.03 7.06 29.68
CA ASP A 9 -20.86 6.76 30.85
C ASP A 9 -22.05 7.73 31.01
N PHE A 10 -22.48 8.34 29.90
CA PHE A 10 -23.67 9.18 29.84
C PHE A 10 -24.92 8.30 29.88
N PRO A 11 -25.98 8.63 30.65
CA PRO A 11 -27.06 7.70 30.99
C PRO A 11 -28.09 7.53 29.86
N ILE A 12 -27.64 7.24 28.64
CA ILE A 12 -28.48 6.87 27.50
C ILE A 12 -28.36 5.38 27.20
N ARG A 13 -29.45 4.75 26.76
CA ARG A 13 -29.54 3.28 26.59
C ARG A 13 -30.12 2.87 25.25
N SER A 14 -30.64 3.81 24.48
CA SER A 14 -31.38 3.53 23.26
C SER A 14 -31.19 4.60 22.19
N PRO A 15 -31.48 4.27 20.91
CA PRO A 15 -31.61 5.25 19.85
C PRO A 15 -32.60 6.38 20.15
N GLU A 16 -33.66 6.10 20.92
CA GLU A 16 -34.63 7.10 21.38
C GLU A 16 -34.01 8.10 22.36
N ASP A 17 -33.24 7.62 23.35
CA ASP A 17 -32.52 8.52 24.26
C ASP A 17 -31.51 9.39 23.49
N PHE A 18 -30.87 8.83 22.47
CA PHE A 18 -29.97 9.58 21.60
C PHE A 18 -30.70 10.65 20.76
N ALA A 19 -31.92 10.36 20.30
CA ALA A 19 -32.79 11.35 19.65
C ALA A 19 -33.11 12.49 20.62
N ASP A 20 -33.50 12.19 21.86
CA ASP A 20 -33.81 13.20 22.88
C ASP A 20 -32.58 14.11 23.17
N VAL A 21 -31.38 13.53 23.27
CA VAL A 21 -30.12 14.30 23.42
C VAL A 21 -29.86 15.20 22.21
N SER A 22 -30.11 14.70 21.01
CA SER A 22 -29.88 15.43 19.76
C SER A 22 -30.84 16.61 19.62
N GLU A 23 -32.13 16.41 19.91
CA GLU A 23 -33.17 17.44 19.88
C GLU A 23 -32.97 18.51 20.97
N ALA A 24 -32.44 18.11 22.13
CA ALA A 24 -32.12 19.03 23.22
C ALA A 24 -31.08 20.11 22.86
N LEU A 25 -30.35 19.96 21.74
CA LEU A 25 -29.48 21.01 21.22
C LEU A 25 -30.25 22.24 20.73
N GLY A 26 -31.56 22.11 20.43
CA GLY A 26 -32.41 23.22 19.99
C GLY A 26 -31.98 23.82 18.65
N LEU A 27 -31.31 23.04 17.81
CA LEU A 27 -30.81 23.45 16.50
C LEU A 27 -31.80 23.11 15.40
N GLU A 28 -31.74 23.82 14.28
CA GLU A 28 -32.55 23.49 13.11
C GLU A 28 -32.13 22.14 12.50
N SER A 29 -33.11 21.29 12.22
CA SER A 29 -32.93 20.03 11.49
C SER A 29 -32.51 20.30 10.05
N MET A 30 -31.61 19.49 9.51
CA MET A 30 -31.05 19.68 8.17
C MET A 30 -31.59 18.66 7.17
N ASP A 31 -31.85 19.10 5.93
CA ASP A 31 -32.23 18.21 4.82
C ASP A 31 -31.01 17.44 4.30
N MET A 32 -31.14 16.11 4.28
CA MET A 32 -30.10 15.14 3.94
C MET A 32 -30.00 14.84 2.43
N GLY A 33 -30.74 15.55 1.59
CA GLY A 33 -30.82 15.32 0.13
C GLY A 33 -29.45 15.11 -0.54
N CYS A 34 -28.50 16.02 -0.32
CA CYS A 34 -27.21 16.00 -1.02
C CYS A 34 -26.14 15.02 -0.45
N SER A 35 -26.42 14.31 0.66
CA SER A 35 -25.43 13.40 1.27
C SER A 35 -25.04 12.26 0.32
N ALA A 36 -23.76 11.91 0.27
CA ALA A 36 -23.28 10.86 -0.65
C ALA A 36 -23.55 9.44 -0.15
N ALA A 37 -23.71 9.24 1.16
CA ALA A 37 -23.82 7.92 1.77
C ALA A 37 -25.29 7.45 1.84
N PRO A 38 -25.59 6.16 1.56
CA PRO A 38 -26.88 5.57 1.91
C PRO A 38 -27.02 5.52 3.44
N ARG A 39 -28.13 6.04 3.96
CA ARG A 39 -28.46 5.99 5.39
C ARG A 39 -29.90 5.56 5.58
N LYS A 40 -30.16 4.76 6.61
CA LYS A 40 -31.51 4.33 6.98
C LYS A 40 -31.96 5.13 8.18
N ASN A 41 -33.18 5.64 8.11
CA ASN A 41 -33.86 6.22 9.25
C ASN A 41 -34.01 5.17 10.36
N VAL A 42 -33.76 5.58 11.61
CA VAL A 42 -33.94 4.72 12.78
C VAL A 42 -34.99 5.31 13.71
N VAL A 43 -34.89 6.61 14.04
CA VAL A 43 -35.81 7.27 14.98
C VAL A 43 -36.16 8.69 14.51
N ARG A 44 -37.46 8.98 14.44
CA ARG A 44 -38.08 10.33 14.34
C ARG A 44 -37.47 11.27 13.29
N ASP A 45 -36.88 10.76 12.21
CA ASP A 45 -36.22 11.59 11.18
C ASP A 45 -35.01 12.40 11.68
N VAL A 46 -34.52 12.11 12.89
CA VAL A 46 -33.35 12.79 13.50
C VAL A 46 -32.19 11.83 13.77
N VAL A 47 -32.45 10.52 13.86
CA VAL A 47 -31.41 9.49 14.03
C VAL A 47 -31.41 8.54 12.84
N PHE A 48 -30.24 8.32 12.26
CA PHE A 48 -30.02 7.42 11.13
C PHE A 48 -28.79 6.54 11.34
N THR A 49 -28.65 5.49 10.52
CA THR A 49 -27.41 4.72 10.47
C THR A 49 -26.24 5.62 10.05
N SER A 50 -25.09 5.45 10.71
CA SER A 50 -23.83 6.02 10.21
C SER A 50 -23.50 5.40 8.84
N ASN A 51 -22.60 6.02 8.07
CA ASN A 51 -22.24 5.58 6.73
C ASN A 51 -22.01 4.04 6.67
N GLU A 52 -22.85 3.35 5.89
CA GLU A 52 -22.93 1.89 5.76
C GLU A 52 -21.82 1.30 4.85
N ALA A 53 -20.76 2.07 4.56
CA ALA A 53 -19.58 1.58 3.85
C ALA A 53 -19.08 0.24 4.43
N PRO A 54 -18.59 -0.71 3.61
CA PRO A 54 -18.31 -2.06 4.09
C PRO A 54 -17.31 -2.07 5.26
N PRO A 55 -17.43 -3.01 6.23
CA PRO A 55 -16.58 -3.06 7.42
C PRO A 55 -15.07 -3.13 7.15
N SER A 56 -14.69 -3.78 6.06
CA SER A 56 -13.31 -3.98 5.63
C SER A 56 -12.64 -2.72 5.09
N GLU A 57 -13.39 -1.64 4.95
CA GLU A 57 -12.91 -0.45 4.30
C GLU A 57 -12.90 0.76 5.27
N PRO A 58 -11.85 1.60 5.33
CA PRO A 58 -11.84 2.79 6.19
C PRO A 58 -12.44 4.02 5.47
N ILE A 59 -13.30 4.80 6.14
CA ILE A 59 -13.77 6.09 5.61
C ILE A 59 -12.66 7.11 5.88
N PRO A 60 -12.03 7.74 4.87
CA PRO A 60 -10.95 8.70 5.11
C PRO A 60 -11.44 9.97 5.80
N PHE A 61 -10.51 10.80 6.26
CA PHE A 61 -10.85 12.07 6.91
C PHE A 61 -11.62 13.00 5.99
N HIS A 62 -12.73 13.51 6.52
CA HIS A 62 -13.59 14.46 5.83
C HIS A 62 -14.32 15.36 6.83
N HIS A 63 -14.83 16.47 6.29
CA HIS A 63 -15.91 17.23 6.89
C HIS A 63 -17.25 16.69 6.34
N GLU A 64 -18.22 16.46 7.21
CA GLU A 64 -19.52 15.94 6.77
C GLU A 64 -20.16 16.92 5.79
N MET A 65 -20.55 16.42 4.62
CA MET A 65 -21.25 17.15 3.57
C MET A 65 -20.52 18.43 3.10
N ALA A 66 -19.19 18.51 3.19
CA ALA A 66 -18.45 19.68 2.72
C ALA A 66 -18.55 19.92 1.20
N GLN A 67 -18.92 18.90 0.44
CA GLN A 67 -19.21 18.97 -0.99
C GLN A 67 -20.64 19.43 -1.33
N CYS A 68 -21.50 19.68 -0.33
CA CYS A 68 -22.86 20.17 -0.52
C CYS A 68 -22.95 21.69 -0.45
N ALA A 69 -23.98 22.29 -1.04
CA ALA A 69 -24.27 23.73 -0.89
C ALA A 69 -24.49 24.14 0.58
N VAL A 70 -25.03 23.24 1.41
CA VAL A 70 -25.21 23.43 2.85
C VAL A 70 -24.59 22.26 3.62
N ALA A 71 -23.70 22.57 4.56
CA ALA A 71 -23.08 21.59 5.45
C ALA A 71 -23.55 21.75 6.91
N PRO A 72 -23.65 20.66 7.68
CA PRO A 72 -24.06 20.71 9.08
C PRO A 72 -23.00 21.44 9.91
N HIS A 73 -23.46 22.12 10.96
CA HIS A 73 -22.54 22.66 11.97
C HIS A 73 -22.08 21.59 12.94
N TYR A 74 -22.96 20.64 13.26
CA TYR A 74 -22.69 19.61 14.25
C TYR A 74 -23.01 18.22 13.73
N VAL A 75 -22.12 17.28 14.04
CA VAL A 75 -22.33 15.84 13.83
C VAL A 75 -22.31 15.16 15.18
N LEU A 76 -23.31 14.34 15.45
CA LEU A 76 -23.36 13.49 16.62
C LEU A 76 -23.27 12.03 16.17
N PHE A 77 -22.51 11.23 16.91
CA PHE A 77 -22.49 9.79 16.79
C PHE A 77 -22.85 9.13 18.11
N TYR A 78 -23.59 8.03 18.05
CA TYR A 78 -23.93 7.20 19.19
C TYR A 78 -23.49 5.76 18.94
N CYS A 79 -22.71 5.19 19.86
CA CYS A 79 -22.33 3.77 19.80
C CYS A 79 -23.36 2.91 20.52
N GLU A 80 -24.16 2.20 19.74
CA GLU A 80 -25.08 1.18 20.26
C GLU A 80 -24.34 -0.15 20.45
N THR A 81 -23.50 -0.54 19.48
CA THR A 81 -22.68 -1.77 19.55
C THR A 81 -21.26 -1.48 19.05
N PRO A 82 -20.23 -1.55 19.92
CA PRO A 82 -18.85 -1.39 19.49
C PRO A 82 -18.37 -2.63 18.72
N ALA A 83 -17.41 -2.45 17.82
CA ALA A 83 -16.72 -3.58 17.19
C ALA A 83 -15.82 -4.29 18.21
N ALA A 84 -15.61 -5.60 18.00
CA ALA A 84 -14.64 -6.35 18.80
C ALA A 84 -13.19 -5.88 18.55
N ARG A 85 -12.90 -5.44 17.32
CA ARG A 85 -11.60 -4.88 16.90
C ARG A 85 -11.83 -3.79 15.85
N GLY A 86 -11.10 -2.69 15.97
CA GLY A 86 -11.16 -1.56 15.05
C GLY A 86 -12.44 -0.74 15.16
N GLY A 87 -12.77 0.01 14.11
CA GLY A 87 -14.04 0.74 14.00
C GLY A 87 -14.10 2.01 14.83
N GLU A 88 -12.96 2.46 15.33
CA GLU A 88 -12.78 3.77 15.93
C GLU A 88 -13.22 4.86 14.96
N THR A 89 -13.57 6.02 15.51
CA THR A 89 -13.85 7.24 14.74
C THR A 89 -12.73 8.23 15.04
N PRO A 90 -11.60 8.18 14.31
CA PRO A 90 -10.52 9.12 14.53
C PRO A 90 -10.96 10.56 14.25
N ILE A 91 -10.40 11.50 15.01
CA ILE A 91 -10.73 12.92 14.94
C ILE A 91 -9.45 13.73 14.83
N LEU A 92 -9.48 14.81 14.05
CA LEU A 92 -8.41 15.79 13.99
C LEU A 92 -8.95 17.20 13.76
N LEU A 93 -8.18 18.21 14.15
CA LEU A 93 -8.52 19.60 13.89
C LEU A 93 -8.14 19.99 12.46
N SER A 94 -9.08 20.62 11.77
CA SER A 94 -8.95 21.07 10.39
C SER A 94 -7.91 22.20 10.22
N GLU A 95 -7.67 22.98 11.29
CA GLU A 95 -6.63 24.01 11.30
C GLU A 95 -5.21 23.42 11.27
N ASP A 96 -4.96 22.31 11.98
CA ASP A 96 -3.65 21.63 11.95
C ASP A 96 -3.30 21.17 10.53
N VAL A 97 -4.31 20.71 9.77
CA VAL A 97 -4.14 20.32 8.37
C VAL A 97 -3.90 21.53 7.49
N ALA A 98 -4.64 22.62 7.69
CA ALA A 98 -4.45 23.84 6.92
C ALA A 98 -3.06 24.44 7.14
N ASP A 99 -2.58 24.47 8.39
CA ASP A 99 -1.24 24.93 8.75
C ASP A 99 -0.19 24.03 8.08
N PHE A 100 -0.32 22.69 8.17
CA PHE A 100 0.59 21.75 7.49
C PHE A 100 0.65 21.92 5.97
N VAL A 101 -0.50 22.04 5.31
CA VAL A 101 -0.58 22.23 3.85
C VAL A 101 0.05 23.56 3.45
N THR A 102 -0.19 24.62 4.23
CA THR A 102 0.38 25.95 3.98
C THR A 102 1.90 25.95 4.13
N ASP A 103 2.43 25.30 5.17
CA ASP A 103 3.86 25.29 5.45
C ASP A 103 4.64 24.43 4.44
N ARG A 104 4.10 23.25 4.09
CA ARG A 104 4.80 22.27 3.24
C ARG A 104 4.57 22.50 1.76
N ASN A 105 3.40 23.01 1.37
CA ASN A 105 2.97 23.19 -0.02
C ASN A 105 2.29 24.57 -0.21
N PRO A 106 3.01 25.69 -0.03
CA PRO A 106 2.41 27.02 0.00
C PRO A 106 1.71 27.42 -1.30
N SER A 107 2.24 27.04 -2.46
CA SER A 107 1.57 27.30 -3.75
C SER A 107 0.22 26.60 -3.83
N PHE A 108 0.19 25.30 -3.47
CA PHE A 108 -1.04 24.52 -3.48
C PHE A 108 -2.06 25.06 -2.47
N ALA A 109 -1.61 25.48 -1.28
CA ALA A 109 -2.47 26.12 -0.29
C ALA A 109 -3.12 27.42 -0.83
N LEU A 110 -2.34 28.25 -1.54
CA LEU A 110 -2.85 29.46 -2.19
C LEU A 110 -3.86 29.13 -3.28
N ASP A 111 -3.61 28.09 -4.08
CA ASP A 111 -4.54 27.65 -5.12
C ASP A 111 -5.86 27.14 -4.52
N LEU A 112 -5.81 26.36 -3.44
CA LEU A 112 -7.00 25.93 -2.70
C LEU A 112 -7.80 27.09 -2.08
N GLN A 113 -7.11 28.16 -1.66
CA GLN A 113 -7.75 29.38 -1.17
C GLN A 113 -8.36 30.21 -2.29
N ARG A 114 -7.70 30.26 -3.45
CA ARG A 114 -8.09 31.11 -4.58
C ARG A 114 -9.21 30.49 -5.41
N TYR A 115 -9.07 29.22 -5.75
CA TYR A 115 -9.92 28.53 -6.71
C TYR A 115 -10.89 27.54 -6.06
N GLY A 116 -10.56 27.06 -4.84
CA GLY A 116 -11.31 25.97 -4.24
C GLY A 116 -11.16 24.67 -5.02
N VAL A 117 -12.15 23.78 -4.94
CA VAL A 117 -12.14 22.45 -5.55
C VAL A 117 -13.50 22.08 -6.14
N ARG A 118 -13.52 21.25 -7.18
CA ARG A 118 -14.76 20.65 -7.71
C ARG A 118 -14.73 19.14 -7.49
N TYR A 119 -15.87 18.58 -7.12
CA TYR A 119 -16.03 17.14 -6.96
C TYR A 119 -16.77 16.55 -8.14
N ARG A 120 -16.22 15.47 -8.67
CA ARG A 120 -16.86 14.65 -9.70
C ARG A 120 -17.46 13.42 -9.04
N ARG A 121 -18.72 13.13 -9.36
CA ARG A 121 -19.43 11.97 -8.80
C ARG A 121 -20.19 11.21 -9.87
N LEU A 122 -20.15 9.89 -9.79
CA LEU A 122 -20.97 8.99 -10.60
C LEU A 122 -22.05 8.36 -9.72
N MET A 123 -23.31 8.60 -10.07
CA MET A 123 -24.47 8.14 -9.31
C MET A 123 -25.26 7.13 -10.14
N PRO A 124 -25.42 5.88 -9.68
CA PRO A 124 -26.24 4.89 -10.36
C PRO A 124 -27.73 5.25 -10.28
N GLU A 125 -28.55 4.57 -11.09
CA GLU A 125 -30.01 4.72 -11.03
C GLU A 125 -30.62 4.15 -9.74
N GLU A 126 -30.11 3.02 -9.27
CA GLU A 126 -30.55 2.36 -8.05
C GLU A 126 -29.44 2.34 -7.00
N THR A 127 -29.81 2.45 -5.73
CA THR A 127 -28.83 2.54 -4.63
C THR A 127 -28.11 1.22 -4.47
N ASP A 128 -26.79 1.26 -4.56
CA ASP A 128 -25.90 0.14 -4.39
C ASP A 128 -25.31 0.14 -2.98
N ALA A 129 -25.89 -0.70 -2.11
CA ALA A 129 -25.45 -0.82 -0.72
C ALA A 129 -24.06 -1.47 -0.57
N SER A 130 -23.50 -2.06 -1.63
CA SER A 130 -22.13 -2.62 -1.60
C SER A 130 -21.05 -1.56 -1.80
N SER A 131 -21.42 -0.34 -2.24
CA SER A 131 -20.50 0.78 -2.47
C SER A 131 -20.76 1.92 -1.50
N ALA A 132 -19.68 2.43 -0.90
CA ALA A 132 -19.73 3.57 0.01
C ALA A 132 -20.17 4.89 -0.67
N LEU A 133 -20.10 4.97 -2.01
CA LEU A 133 -20.61 6.09 -2.82
C LEU A 133 -21.88 5.72 -3.61
N GLY A 134 -22.43 4.53 -3.38
CA GLY A 134 -23.46 3.90 -4.20
C GLY A 134 -24.87 4.48 -4.09
N ARG A 135 -25.09 5.59 -3.36
CA ARG A 135 -26.41 6.25 -3.30
C ARG A 135 -26.81 6.72 -4.70
N SER A 136 -28.04 6.38 -5.12
CA SER A 136 -28.51 6.69 -6.47
C SER A 136 -28.78 8.17 -6.70
N TRP A 137 -28.85 8.58 -7.97
CA TRP A 137 -29.29 9.94 -8.32
C TRP A 137 -30.76 10.17 -7.96
N LYS A 138 -31.62 9.15 -8.03
CA LYS A 138 -33.02 9.22 -7.56
C LYS A 138 -33.10 9.59 -6.08
N SER A 139 -32.30 8.93 -5.26
CA SER A 139 -32.26 9.19 -3.82
C SER A 139 -31.55 10.49 -3.47
N THR A 140 -30.48 10.85 -4.19
CA THR A 140 -29.69 12.06 -3.94
C THR A 140 -30.47 13.31 -4.35
N LEU A 141 -31.11 13.28 -5.51
CA LEU A 141 -31.91 14.40 -5.98
C LEU A 141 -33.35 14.34 -5.47
N GLY A 142 -33.82 13.23 -4.90
CA GLY A 142 -35.21 13.09 -4.45
C GLY A 142 -36.20 13.19 -5.60
N VAL A 143 -35.96 12.41 -6.66
CA VAL A 143 -36.70 12.40 -7.94
C VAL A 143 -36.86 10.96 -8.43
N LEU A 144 -37.79 10.73 -9.36
CA LEU A 144 -38.07 9.39 -9.90
C LEU A 144 -37.64 9.23 -11.35
N THR A 145 -37.51 10.33 -12.10
CA THR A 145 -37.21 10.31 -13.53
C THR A 145 -35.99 11.15 -13.90
N GLN A 146 -35.35 10.84 -15.03
CA GLN A 146 -34.23 11.64 -15.55
C GLN A 146 -34.64 13.10 -15.85
N ALA A 147 -35.86 13.31 -16.32
CA ALA A 147 -36.39 14.65 -16.60
C ALA A 147 -36.51 15.51 -15.33
N GLU A 148 -36.99 14.92 -14.23
CA GLU A 148 -37.03 15.59 -12.92
C GLU A 148 -35.63 15.83 -12.36
N ALA A 149 -34.69 14.88 -12.55
CA ALA A 149 -33.31 15.05 -12.16
C ALA A 149 -32.67 16.26 -12.87
N GLU A 150 -32.86 16.37 -14.19
CA GLU A 150 -32.38 17.53 -14.96
C GLU A 150 -33.04 18.83 -14.55
N ALA A 151 -34.33 18.82 -14.18
CA ALA A 151 -35.01 20.01 -13.68
C ALA A 151 -34.36 20.49 -12.37
N LYS A 152 -34.09 19.58 -11.44
CA LYS A 152 -33.39 19.92 -10.18
C LYS A 152 -31.96 20.38 -10.40
N LEU A 153 -31.21 19.77 -11.31
CA LEU A 153 -29.82 20.16 -11.60
C LEU A 153 -29.73 21.57 -12.20
N ARG A 154 -30.77 22.03 -12.93
CA ARG A 154 -30.85 23.38 -13.48
C ARG A 154 -31.25 24.45 -12.47
N GLU A 155 -31.68 24.08 -11.27
CA GLU A 155 -32.00 25.06 -10.24
C GLU A 155 -30.74 25.88 -9.90
N PRO A 156 -30.82 27.22 -9.75
CA PRO A 156 -29.65 28.06 -9.51
C PRO A 156 -28.85 27.69 -8.26
N ASP A 157 -29.50 27.09 -7.27
CA ASP A 157 -28.91 26.68 -6.00
C ASP A 157 -28.64 25.15 -5.95
N SER A 158 -28.62 24.47 -7.10
CA SER A 158 -28.41 23.01 -7.17
C SER A 158 -27.03 22.58 -6.67
N GLY A 159 -26.04 23.49 -6.74
CA GLY A 159 -24.65 23.25 -6.36
C GLY A 159 -23.85 22.45 -7.40
N PHE A 160 -24.38 22.29 -8.62
CA PHE A 160 -23.75 21.56 -9.71
C PHE A 160 -23.47 22.46 -10.92
N SER A 161 -22.23 22.44 -11.40
CA SER A 161 -21.79 23.22 -12.56
C SER A 161 -21.93 22.46 -13.87
N HIS A 162 -21.87 21.12 -13.83
CA HIS A 162 -21.95 20.27 -15.01
C HIS A 162 -22.56 18.91 -14.69
N TRP A 163 -23.28 18.32 -15.64
CA TRP A 163 -23.74 16.95 -15.54
C TRP A 163 -23.81 16.27 -16.91
N THR A 164 -23.71 14.95 -16.93
CA THR A 164 -23.80 14.14 -18.14
C THR A 164 -24.37 12.76 -17.82
N TRP A 165 -25.28 12.27 -18.66
CA TRP A 165 -25.76 10.89 -18.59
C TRP A 165 -24.78 9.94 -19.27
N ARG A 166 -24.39 8.88 -18.55
CA ARG A 166 -23.53 7.80 -19.05
C ARG A 166 -24.38 6.60 -19.50
N SER A 167 -23.74 5.64 -20.17
CA SER A 167 -24.40 4.37 -20.53
C SER A 167 -24.94 3.67 -19.28
N GLY A 168 -26.10 3.02 -19.40
CA GLY A 168 -26.74 2.32 -18.29
C GLY A 168 -27.42 3.22 -17.24
N GLY A 169 -27.77 4.47 -17.59
CA GLY A 169 -28.61 5.34 -16.73
C GLY A 169 -27.87 5.96 -15.53
N THR A 170 -26.53 5.90 -15.53
CA THR A 170 -25.69 6.54 -14.50
C THR A 170 -25.57 8.03 -14.78
N LEU A 171 -25.77 8.85 -13.74
CA LEU A 171 -25.61 10.31 -13.80
C LEU A 171 -24.21 10.69 -13.31
N GLU A 172 -23.45 11.37 -14.15
CA GLU A 172 -22.24 12.06 -13.74
C GLU A 172 -22.53 13.52 -13.40
N THR A 173 -22.02 14.00 -12.28
CA THR A 173 -22.13 15.40 -11.85
C THR A 173 -20.79 15.97 -11.44
N ILE A 174 -20.58 17.26 -11.72
CA ILE A 174 -19.48 18.07 -11.20
C ILE A 174 -20.08 19.20 -10.37
N THR A 175 -19.61 19.35 -9.13
CA THR A 175 -20.09 20.42 -8.25
C THR A 175 -19.64 21.79 -8.77
N ASP A 176 -20.24 22.85 -8.24
CA ASP A 176 -19.60 24.16 -8.25
C ASP A 176 -18.26 24.13 -7.50
N ALA A 177 -17.46 25.18 -7.66
CA ALA A 177 -16.22 25.33 -6.90
C ALA A 177 -16.54 25.52 -5.41
N MET A 178 -16.16 24.53 -4.61
CA MET A 178 -16.30 24.48 -3.16
C MET A 178 -15.01 24.97 -2.49
N PRO A 179 -15.06 25.53 -1.27
CA PRO A 179 -13.86 25.94 -0.57
C PRO A 179 -12.85 24.78 -0.40
N GLY A 180 -11.59 25.01 -0.77
CA GLY A 180 -10.48 24.09 -0.47
C GLY A 180 -9.87 24.41 0.90
N ILE A 181 -9.64 25.69 1.17
CA ILE A 181 -9.32 26.22 2.50
C ILE A 181 -10.28 27.36 2.81
N ALA A 182 -10.96 27.27 3.96
CA ALA A 182 -11.93 28.26 4.43
C ALA A 182 -11.42 29.02 5.65
N LYS A 183 -12.03 30.15 5.98
CA LYS A 183 -11.79 30.87 7.25
C LYS A 183 -12.90 30.55 8.25
N ASP A 184 -12.51 30.25 9.49
CA ASP A 184 -13.47 30.20 10.61
C ASP A 184 -13.94 31.63 10.90
N PRO A 185 -15.24 31.97 10.75
CA PRO A 185 -15.73 33.31 11.05
C PRO A 185 -15.60 33.69 12.54
N ARG A 186 -15.40 32.71 13.44
CA ARG A 186 -15.30 32.94 14.88
C ARG A 186 -13.88 33.30 15.32
N THR A 187 -12.88 32.72 14.67
CA THR A 187 -11.46 32.83 15.09
C THR A 187 -10.55 33.44 14.02
N GLY A 188 -10.98 33.48 12.76
CA GLY A 188 -10.16 33.88 11.62
C GLY A 188 -9.11 32.85 11.19
N ARG A 189 -9.04 31.68 11.85
CA ARG A 189 -8.09 30.60 11.51
C ARG A 189 -8.45 29.98 10.16
N SER A 190 -7.42 29.54 9.43
CA SER A 190 -7.60 28.76 8.20
C SER A 190 -8.03 27.34 8.55
N LEU A 191 -8.96 26.80 7.78
CA LEU A 191 -9.54 25.47 7.95
C LEU A 191 -9.44 24.71 6.63
N PHE A 192 -8.97 23.48 6.67
CA PHE A 192 -9.02 22.55 5.55
C PHE A 192 -10.44 21.95 5.42
N PHE A 193 -11.46 22.81 5.34
CA PHE A 193 -12.87 22.45 5.31
C PHE A 193 -13.26 21.91 3.93
N ASN A 194 -13.02 20.62 3.69
CA ASN A 194 -13.31 19.95 2.43
C ASN A 194 -13.42 18.42 2.62
N SER A 195 -13.58 17.72 1.50
CA SER A 195 -13.57 16.26 1.38
C SER A 195 -12.49 15.79 0.39
N ILE A 196 -11.42 16.56 0.18
CA ILE A 196 -10.39 16.29 -0.84
C ILE A 196 -9.74 14.93 -0.60
N ILE A 197 -9.24 14.68 0.61
CA ILE A 197 -8.56 13.41 0.93
C ILE A 197 -9.55 12.26 0.82
N ALA A 198 -10.79 12.40 1.28
CA ALA A 198 -11.81 11.37 1.12
C ALA A 198 -12.18 11.10 -0.34
N ALA A 199 -12.21 12.11 -1.21
CA ALA A 199 -12.48 11.93 -2.64
C ALA A 199 -11.27 11.34 -3.38
N TYR A 200 -10.06 11.78 -3.04
CA TYR A 200 -8.82 11.41 -3.74
C TYR A 200 -8.24 10.07 -3.31
N THR A 201 -8.32 9.75 -2.01
CA THR A 201 -7.80 8.50 -1.43
C THR A 201 -8.91 7.48 -1.14
N GLY A 202 -10.17 7.89 -1.26
CA GLY A 202 -11.32 7.05 -0.95
C GLY A 202 -11.64 6.01 -2.02
N TRP A 203 -12.81 5.41 -1.83
CA TRP A 203 -13.24 4.14 -2.39
C TRP A 203 -13.11 4.06 -3.91
N VAL A 204 -12.29 3.11 -4.35
CA VAL A 204 -12.29 2.65 -5.73
C VAL A 204 -13.38 1.61 -5.85
N ASP A 205 -14.38 1.91 -6.67
CA ASP A 205 -15.25 0.88 -7.22
C ASP A 205 -15.18 0.93 -8.75
N CYS A 206 -15.91 0.04 -9.43
CA CYS A 206 -15.92 -0.01 -10.88
C CYS A 206 -16.41 1.28 -11.56
N ARG A 207 -16.99 2.23 -10.79
CA ARG A 207 -17.51 3.51 -11.29
C ARG A 207 -16.56 4.66 -10.95
N ASN A 208 -15.99 4.72 -9.75
CA ASN A 208 -15.21 5.86 -9.29
C ASN A 208 -13.69 5.65 -9.43
N LYS A 209 -13.03 6.61 -10.09
CA LYS A 209 -11.57 6.74 -10.13
C LYS A 209 -11.15 7.88 -9.18
N PRO A 210 -10.54 7.58 -8.02
CA PRO A 210 -10.29 8.60 -6.99
C PRO A 210 -9.45 9.79 -7.46
N LYS A 211 -8.42 9.54 -8.29
CA LYS A 211 -7.58 10.60 -8.87
C LYS A 211 -8.32 11.55 -9.82
N GLU A 212 -9.48 11.14 -10.33
CA GLU A 212 -10.37 11.95 -11.18
C GLU A 212 -11.59 12.50 -10.40
N SER A 213 -11.72 12.17 -9.11
CA SER A 213 -12.93 12.47 -8.31
C SER A 213 -12.92 13.86 -7.69
N VAL A 214 -11.76 14.51 -7.65
CA VAL A 214 -11.60 15.89 -7.17
C VAL A 214 -10.52 16.59 -7.98
N ILE A 215 -10.81 17.82 -8.41
CA ILE A 215 -9.92 18.69 -9.18
C ILE A 215 -9.94 20.09 -8.58
N LEU A 216 -8.94 20.90 -8.90
CA LEU A 216 -8.91 22.31 -8.53
C LEU A 216 -10.10 23.05 -9.20
N GLY A 217 -10.60 24.09 -8.54
CA GLY A 217 -11.70 24.91 -9.05
C GLY A 217 -11.28 25.94 -10.12
N ASP A 218 -10.05 25.85 -10.63
CA ASP A 218 -9.55 26.72 -11.69
C ASP A 218 -10.27 26.45 -13.03
N PRO A 219 -10.18 27.35 -14.01
CA PRO A 219 -10.80 27.15 -15.32
C PRO A 219 -10.33 25.87 -16.04
N GLU A 220 -9.08 25.47 -15.82
CA GLU A 220 -8.44 24.31 -16.44
C GLU A 220 -8.84 22.98 -15.78
N GLY A 221 -9.32 23.00 -14.53
CA GLY A 221 -9.66 21.80 -13.78
C GLY A 221 -8.42 20.99 -13.40
N THR A 222 -7.39 21.65 -12.86
CA THR A 222 -6.09 21.03 -12.58
C THR A 222 -6.24 19.81 -11.65
N PRO A 223 -5.68 18.64 -12.02
CA PRO A 223 -5.68 17.46 -11.16
C PRO A 223 -4.92 17.67 -9.86
N MET A 224 -5.32 16.97 -8.79
CA MET A 224 -4.57 17.00 -7.53
C MET A 224 -3.25 16.23 -7.65
N ASP A 225 -2.18 16.82 -7.11
CA ASP A 225 -0.85 16.21 -7.07
C ASP A 225 -0.79 15.02 -6.10
N ASP A 226 -0.37 13.86 -6.60
CA ASP A 226 -0.39 12.59 -5.86
C ASP A 226 0.56 12.60 -4.65
N ALA A 227 1.72 13.25 -4.77
CA ALA A 227 2.69 13.34 -3.68
C ALA A 227 2.16 14.24 -2.57
N ILE A 228 1.55 15.38 -2.92
CA ILE A 228 0.90 16.28 -1.94
C ILE A 228 -0.24 15.56 -1.23
N MET A 229 -1.11 14.87 -1.97
CA MET A 229 -2.24 14.14 -1.38
C MET A 229 -1.78 13.04 -0.42
N CYS A 230 -0.73 12.29 -0.80
CA CYS A 230 -0.12 11.28 0.06
C CYS A 230 0.49 11.89 1.33
N ASP A 231 1.20 13.01 1.21
CA ASP A 231 1.81 13.72 2.34
C ASP A 231 0.76 14.24 3.33
N VAL A 232 -0.33 14.81 2.83
CA VAL A 232 -1.44 15.29 3.67
C VAL A 232 -2.15 14.13 4.37
N ALA A 233 -2.43 13.04 3.66
CA ALA A 233 -3.03 11.85 4.26
C ALA A 233 -2.13 11.23 5.35
N ALA A 234 -0.82 11.18 5.12
CA ALA A 234 0.16 10.70 6.10
C ALA A 234 0.21 11.61 7.33
N PHE A 235 0.17 12.94 7.15
CA PHE A 235 0.08 13.89 8.26
C PHE A 235 -1.19 13.69 9.09
N MET A 236 -2.36 13.58 8.44
CA MET A 236 -3.62 13.32 9.13
C MET A 236 -3.56 12.03 9.95
N ALA A 237 -2.94 10.97 9.42
CA ALA A 237 -2.80 9.69 10.11
C ALA A 237 -1.93 9.77 11.38
N THR A 238 -0.91 10.64 11.41
CA THR A 238 -0.04 10.81 12.59
C THR A 238 -0.60 11.80 13.62
N ARG A 239 -1.44 12.74 13.18
CA ARG A 239 -1.97 13.81 14.03
C ARG A 239 -3.30 13.47 14.73
N ARG A 240 -3.99 12.43 14.26
CA ARG A 240 -5.32 12.03 14.74
C ARG A 240 -5.34 11.61 16.20
N VAL A 241 -6.49 11.81 16.83
CA VAL A 241 -6.88 11.19 18.11
C VAL A 241 -7.83 10.04 17.80
N CYS A 242 -7.52 8.85 18.31
CA CYS A 242 -8.36 7.65 18.20
C CYS A 242 -8.74 7.18 19.60
N PHE A 243 -9.94 6.62 19.74
CA PHE A 243 -10.39 5.98 20.96
C PHE A 243 -11.29 4.79 20.62
N PRO A 244 -11.21 3.69 21.39
CA PRO A 244 -12.14 2.58 21.22
C PRO A 244 -13.52 3.02 21.70
N TRP A 245 -14.52 2.69 20.88
CA TRP A 245 -15.93 2.90 21.22
C TRP A 245 -16.37 2.01 22.37
N GLN A 246 -17.25 2.53 23.22
CA GLN A 246 -18.00 1.77 24.22
C GLN A 246 -19.50 1.93 23.98
N THR A 247 -20.27 0.89 24.28
CA THR A 247 -21.74 0.98 24.26
C THR A 247 -22.18 2.15 25.14
N GLY A 248 -22.99 3.06 24.59
CA GLY A 248 -23.47 4.25 25.31
C GLY A 248 -22.72 5.54 24.96
N ASP A 249 -21.51 5.45 24.37
CA ASP A 249 -20.72 6.63 24.04
C ASP A 249 -21.45 7.55 23.04
N ILE A 250 -21.42 8.85 23.29
CA ILE A 250 -21.85 9.89 22.36
C ILE A 250 -20.66 10.75 21.97
N LEU A 251 -20.38 10.86 20.68
CA LEU A 251 -19.39 11.81 20.15
C LEU A 251 -20.10 12.99 19.51
N LEU A 252 -19.85 14.20 20.01
CA LEU A 252 -20.32 15.46 19.43
C LEU A 252 -19.15 16.16 18.73
N ILE A 253 -19.30 16.47 17.44
CA ILE A 253 -18.28 17.08 16.59
C ILE A 253 -18.76 18.45 16.10
N ASP A 254 -17.95 19.49 16.27
CA ASP A 254 -18.13 20.77 15.58
C ASP A 254 -17.56 20.59 14.17
N ASN A 255 -18.44 20.20 13.25
CA ASN A 255 -18.09 19.87 11.87
C ASN A 255 -17.37 21.03 11.16
N ARG A 256 -17.50 22.27 11.64
CA ARG A 256 -16.77 23.41 11.05
C ARG A 256 -15.26 23.31 11.21
N VAL A 257 -14.78 22.72 12.31
CA VAL A 257 -13.36 22.80 12.69
C VAL A 257 -12.72 21.43 12.93
N ALA A 258 -13.52 20.38 13.09
CA ALA A 258 -13.02 19.03 13.27
C ALA A 258 -13.40 18.13 12.08
N MET A 259 -12.40 17.39 11.59
CA MET A 259 -12.57 16.31 10.64
C MET A 259 -12.71 14.99 11.39
N HIS A 260 -13.40 14.04 10.78
CA HIS A 260 -13.51 12.69 11.31
C HIS A 260 -13.36 11.64 10.20
N SER A 261 -13.03 10.42 10.61
CA SER A 261 -12.88 9.25 9.76
C SER A 261 -13.50 8.04 10.44
N ARG A 262 -13.44 6.87 9.79
CA ARG A 262 -13.81 5.58 10.38
C ARG A 262 -12.76 4.56 10.01
N GLU A 263 -12.16 3.90 10.99
CA GLU A 263 -11.26 2.78 10.72
C GLU A 263 -12.03 1.53 10.26
N SER A 264 -11.34 0.60 9.61
CA SER A 264 -11.89 -0.73 9.31
C SER A 264 -12.20 -1.48 10.61
N PHE A 265 -13.14 -2.42 10.57
CA PHE A 265 -13.57 -3.14 11.76
C PHE A 265 -14.05 -4.55 11.51
N LEU A 266 -13.97 -5.37 12.56
CA LEU A 266 -14.62 -6.68 12.61
C LEU A 266 -16.07 -6.52 13.09
N PRO A 267 -17.06 -6.96 12.30
CA PRO A 267 -18.47 -7.00 12.73
C PRO A 267 -18.68 -7.89 13.97
N PRO A 268 -19.75 -7.66 14.76
CA PRO A 268 -20.77 -6.62 14.59
C PRO A 268 -20.31 -5.25 15.11
N ARG A 269 -20.79 -4.18 14.48
CA ARG A 269 -20.65 -2.78 14.94
C ARG A 269 -21.89 -2.01 14.53
N ARG A 270 -22.45 -1.21 15.43
CA ARG A 270 -23.58 -0.32 15.15
C ARG A 270 -23.35 1.04 15.79
N THR A 271 -23.16 2.03 14.91
CA THR A 271 -23.06 3.45 15.27
C THR A 271 -24.15 4.21 14.53
N LEU A 272 -24.90 5.01 15.26
CA LEU A 272 -25.96 5.89 14.74
C LEU A 272 -25.43 7.31 14.66
N ALA A 273 -26.05 8.13 13.82
CA ALA A 273 -25.66 9.51 13.60
C ALA A 273 -26.86 10.46 13.60
N SER A 274 -26.60 11.72 13.94
CA SER A 274 -27.55 12.83 13.90
C SER A 274 -26.83 14.12 13.45
N LEU A 275 -27.48 14.96 12.65
CA LEU A 275 -26.86 16.12 11.98
C LEU A 275 -27.69 17.39 12.18
N TRP A 276 -27.02 18.48 12.56
CA TRP A 276 -27.72 19.71 13.00
C TRP A 276 -27.08 21.01 12.52
N GLY A 277 -27.94 22.00 12.31
CA GLY A 277 -27.60 23.33 11.79
C GLY A 277 -27.23 23.31 10.30
N GLY A 278 -27.00 24.49 9.72
CA GLY A 278 -26.60 24.62 8.32
C GLY A 278 -25.84 25.90 8.03
N ARG A 279 -24.72 25.78 7.30
CA ARG A 279 -23.99 26.91 6.70
C ARG A 279 -24.07 26.79 5.18
N ARG A 280 -24.49 27.87 4.49
CA ARG A 280 -24.28 27.98 3.04
C ARG A 280 -22.77 28.05 2.75
N ASN A 281 -22.28 27.12 1.94
CA ASN A 281 -20.96 27.21 1.30
C ASN A 281 -21.06 28.30 0.22
N ARG A 282 -20.68 29.54 0.55
CA ARG A 282 -20.87 30.70 -0.36
C ARG A 282 -19.98 30.54 -1.61
N HIS A 283 -20.56 30.81 -2.78
CA HIS A 283 -19.85 30.92 -4.06
C HIS A 283 -18.80 32.04 -4.02
N PHE A 284 -17.67 31.80 -4.69
CA PHE A 284 -16.53 32.72 -4.79
C PHE A 284 -16.76 33.95 -5.69
N SER A 285 -17.96 34.14 -6.27
CA SER A 285 -18.14 35.07 -7.40
C SER A 285 -18.30 36.56 -7.05
N ASP A 286 -18.23 36.98 -5.78
CA ASP A 286 -18.61 38.36 -5.40
C ASP A 286 -17.46 39.31 -5.01
N HIS A 287 -16.19 38.93 -5.16
CA HIS A 287 -15.07 39.83 -4.88
C HIS A 287 -14.07 39.87 -6.04
N GLN A 288 -14.42 40.56 -7.13
CA GLN A 288 -13.49 41.38 -7.95
C GLN A 288 -14.23 42.04 -9.14
N ARG A 289 -14.91 43.15 -8.88
CA ARG A 289 -15.07 44.23 -9.87
C ARG A 289 -14.57 45.52 -9.23
N GLY A 290 -13.33 45.86 -9.51
CA GLY A 290 -12.75 47.15 -9.14
C GLY A 290 -11.23 47.13 -9.26
N GLY A 291 -10.69 47.94 -10.18
CA GLY A 291 -9.29 48.36 -10.18
C GLY A 291 -8.53 48.04 -11.46
N GLU A 292 -8.50 49.02 -12.37
CA GLU A 292 -7.62 49.08 -13.53
C GLU A 292 -6.13 49.14 -13.16
N GLY A 293 -5.26 48.74 -14.09
CA GLY A 293 -3.95 49.38 -14.28
C GLY A 293 -2.73 48.46 -14.26
N GLY A 294 -1.99 48.43 -15.38
CA GLY A 294 -0.56 48.12 -15.36
C GLY A 294 -0.10 47.02 -16.31
N ALA A 295 -0.17 47.27 -17.62
CA ALA A 295 0.61 46.52 -18.60
C ALA A 295 2.10 46.92 -18.50
N CYS A 296 3.01 45.94 -18.56
CA CYS A 296 4.38 46.16 -18.98
C CYS A 296 4.87 44.90 -19.71
N PHE A 297 4.74 44.92 -21.04
CA PHE A 297 5.40 43.99 -21.95
C PHE A 297 6.76 44.58 -22.33
N VAL A 298 7.80 43.75 -22.32
CA VAL A 298 9.07 44.05 -23.00
C VAL A 298 9.15 43.12 -24.21
N GLU A 299 9.13 43.73 -25.39
CA GLU A 299 9.45 43.09 -26.66
C GLU A 299 10.96 42.80 -26.76
N ALA A 300 11.30 41.70 -27.43
CA ALA A 300 12.47 41.67 -28.29
C ALA A 300 12.20 40.73 -29.48
N ASN A 301 12.07 41.35 -30.65
CA ASN A 301 12.09 40.75 -31.98
C ASN A 301 13.40 39.98 -32.23
N LEU A 302 13.37 38.94 -33.08
CA LEU A 302 13.85 39.05 -34.47
C LEU A 302 13.73 37.72 -35.24
N ARG A 303 13.49 37.89 -36.54
CA ARG A 303 13.21 36.93 -37.62
C ARG A 303 14.47 36.18 -38.08
N GLY A 304 14.28 35.09 -38.83
CA GLY A 304 15.24 34.64 -39.84
C GLY A 304 14.96 33.23 -40.37
N ASP A 305 14.45 33.17 -41.60
CA ASP A 305 14.27 31.98 -42.45
C ASP A 305 15.57 31.23 -42.78
N GLY A 306 15.46 29.97 -43.22
CA GLY A 306 16.54 29.29 -43.95
C GLY A 306 16.31 27.78 -44.13
N ASP A 307 15.92 27.41 -45.35
CA ASP A 307 15.74 26.06 -45.90
C ASP A 307 17.08 25.43 -46.34
N ASP A 308 16.99 24.19 -46.83
CA ASP A 308 17.92 23.37 -47.64
C ASP A 308 18.61 22.20 -46.94
N GLY A 309 18.34 21.00 -47.48
CA GLY A 309 18.89 19.72 -47.04
C GLY A 309 20.11 19.24 -47.84
N THR A 310 20.59 18.04 -47.54
CA THR A 310 20.96 16.95 -48.47
C THR A 310 21.72 15.81 -47.76
N THR A 311 21.54 14.63 -48.36
CA THR A 311 22.13 13.28 -48.21
C THR A 311 23.61 13.12 -47.83
N SER A 312 23.96 12.02 -47.15
CA SER A 312 25.02 11.09 -47.60
C SER A 312 24.95 9.70 -46.93
N LEU A 313 25.47 8.71 -47.64
CA LEU A 313 25.46 7.26 -47.40
C LEU A 313 26.77 6.75 -46.77
N ASN A 314 26.69 5.51 -46.30
CA ASN A 314 27.66 4.63 -45.63
C ASN A 314 29.00 4.36 -46.36
N GLU A 315 29.98 3.93 -45.55
CA GLU A 315 30.98 2.85 -45.75
C GLU A 315 31.41 2.44 -44.32
N THR A 316 31.51 1.18 -43.88
CA THR A 316 32.33 0.08 -44.41
C THR A 316 32.00 -1.23 -43.66
N ASP A 317 31.75 -2.31 -44.40
CA ASP A 317 31.71 -3.71 -43.94
C ASP A 317 33.09 -4.36 -44.20
N MET A 318 33.74 -4.93 -43.18
CA MET A 318 34.80 -5.96 -43.32
C MET A 318 35.23 -6.54 -41.94
N GLU A 319 34.29 -6.95 -41.08
CA GLU A 319 34.63 -7.72 -39.85
C GLU A 319 33.71 -8.94 -39.55
N GLU A 320 32.66 -9.20 -40.34
CA GLU A 320 31.64 -10.21 -39.98
C GLU A 320 31.91 -11.65 -40.47
N GLU A 321 32.91 -11.93 -41.30
CA GLU A 321 33.07 -13.28 -41.88
C GLU A 321 33.97 -14.26 -41.07
N MET A 322 34.43 -13.90 -39.87
CA MET A 322 35.33 -14.78 -39.08
C MET A 322 34.72 -15.33 -37.77
N GLU A 323 33.52 -14.89 -37.36
CA GLU A 323 32.87 -15.34 -36.11
C GLU A 323 31.86 -16.50 -36.29
N GLU A 324 31.35 -16.76 -37.51
CA GLU A 324 30.32 -17.78 -37.72
C GLU A 324 30.85 -19.22 -37.67
N GLU A 325 32.10 -19.49 -38.06
CA GLU A 325 32.62 -20.86 -38.15
C GLU A 325 32.99 -21.48 -36.79
N ILE A 326 33.25 -20.68 -35.74
CA ILE A 326 33.60 -21.19 -34.40
C ILE A 326 32.34 -21.57 -33.60
N SER A 327 31.17 -20.98 -33.91
CA SER A 327 29.93 -21.21 -33.13
C SER A 327 29.25 -22.56 -33.40
N LEU A 328 29.60 -23.26 -34.50
CA LEU A 328 28.86 -24.44 -34.94
C LEU A 328 29.25 -25.75 -34.22
N GLN A 329 30.42 -25.82 -33.56
CA GLN A 329 30.97 -27.10 -33.05
C GLN A 329 30.69 -27.42 -31.57
N MET A 330 30.01 -26.55 -30.78
CA MET A 330 29.81 -26.75 -29.32
C MET A 330 28.35 -26.75 -28.83
N ARG A 331 27.36 -27.14 -29.64
CA ARG A 331 25.96 -27.22 -29.16
C ARG A 331 25.72 -28.47 -28.30
N LEU A 332 25.88 -28.33 -26.98
CA LEU A 332 25.22 -29.19 -25.99
C LEU A 332 23.71 -28.94 -26.02
N PRO A 333 22.87 -29.96 -25.72
CA PRO A 333 21.42 -29.76 -25.63
C PRO A 333 21.08 -28.72 -24.55
N PRO A 334 20.03 -27.90 -24.75
CA PRO A 334 19.67 -26.87 -23.79
C PRO A 334 19.25 -27.49 -22.44
N PRO A 335 19.69 -26.93 -21.30
CA PRO A 335 19.24 -27.38 -19.99
C PRO A 335 17.74 -27.11 -19.82
N PRO A 336 17.03 -27.90 -18.98
CA PRO A 336 15.64 -27.60 -18.64
C PRO A 336 15.57 -26.20 -18.02
N SER A 337 14.85 -25.28 -18.67
CA SER A 337 14.65 -23.93 -18.17
C SER A 337 13.53 -23.89 -17.16
N VAL A 338 13.74 -23.21 -16.02
CA VAL A 338 12.64 -22.74 -15.17
C VAL A 338 11.98 -21.59 -15.93
N SER A 339 10.97 -21.90 -16.74
CA SER A 339 10.18 -20.87 -17.44
C SER A 339 9.17 -20.25 -16.47
N MET A 340 9.14 -18.92 -16.36
CA MET A 340 7.94 -18.25 -15.84
C MET A 340 6.80 -18.55 -16.81
N SER A 341 5.84 -19.39 -16.41
CA SER A 341 4.68 -19.64 -17.26
C SER A 341 3.76 -18.41 -17.18
N THR A 342 3.69 -17.65 -18.27
CA THR A 342 2.59 -16.71 -18.50
C THR A 342 1.40 -17.53 -18.99
N ASP A 343 0.75 -18.27 -18.09
CA ASP A 343 -0.55 -18.83 -18.45
C ASP A 343 -1.47 -17.62 -18.73
N SER A 344 -2.03 -17.57 -19.94
CA SER A 344 -2.66 -16.36 -20.53
C SER A 344 -3.96 -15.89 -19.86
N GLY A 345 -4.28 -16.43 -18.68
CA GLY A 345 -5.33 -15.93 -17.79
C GLY A 345 -4.71 -15.13 -16.65
N ALA A 346 -5.09 -13.87 -16.50
CA ALA A 346 -4.60 -13.05 -15.40
C ALA A 346 -5.00 -13.69 -14.05
N THR A 347 -4.02 -13.99 -13.20
CA THR A 347 -4.21 -14.62 -11.88
C THR A 347 -4.11 -13.59 -10.76
N ILE A 348 -4.98 -13.71 -9.75
CA ILE A 348 -4.87 -12.94 -8.51
C ILE A 348 -3.51 -13.25 -7.88
N GLY A 349 -2.67 -12.23 -7.66
CA GLY A 349 -1.29 -12.39 -7.16
C GLY A 349 -0.18 -12.27 -8.21
N GLY A 350 -0.52 -12.15 -9.50
CA GLY A 350 0.46 -11.96 -10.57
C GLY A 350 1.11 -13.24 -11.10
N PRO A 351 2.24 -13.11 -11.83
CA PRO A 351 3.04 -14.22 -12.32
C PRO A 351 3.50 -15.13 -11.19
N VAL A 352 3.66 -16.40 -11.52
CA VAL A 352 3.98 -17.46 -10.57
C VAL A 352 5.25 -18.18 -11.05
N LEU A 353 6.19 -18.40 -10.14
CA LEU A 353 7.34 -19.26 -10.34
C LEU A 353 6.93 -20.70 -10.06
N ARG A 354 7.06 -21.58 -11.06
CA ARG A 354 6.84 -23.01 -10.88
C ARG A 354 8.08 -23.63 -10.25
N LEU A 355 7.90 -24.23 -9.07
CA LEU A 355 8.95 -24.96 -8.37
C LEU A 355 9.08 -26.38 -8.92
N HIS A 356 10.22 -27.04 -8.68
CA HIS A 356 10.42 -28.45 -9.06
C HIS A 356 9.44 -29.41 -8.36
N THR A 357 8.85 -28.98 -7.24
CA THR A 357 7.79 -29.69 -6.51
C THR A 357 6.41 -29.61 -7.20
N GLY A 358 6.26 -28.77 -8.24
CA GLY A 358 5.00 -28.50 -8.93
C GLY A 358 4.21 -27.32 -8.36
N ASP A 359 4.55 -26.88 -7.15
CA ASP A 359 3.92 -25.75 -6.48
C ASP A 359 4.19 -24.43 -7.22
N GLY A 360 3.25 -23.50 -7.09
CA GLY A 360 3.33 -22.18 -7.69
C GLY A 360 3.59 -21.10 -6.65
N MET A 361 4.78 -20.49 -6.65
CA MET A 361 5.14 -19.38 -5.78
C MET A 361 4.89 -18.03 -6.47
N PRO A 362 4.07 -17.11 -5.90
CA PRO A 362 3.86 -15.80 -6.50
C PRO A 362 5.17 -15.01 -6.59
N ALA A 363 5.40 -14.40 -7.76
CA ALA A 363 6.66 -13.74 -8.09
C ALA A 363 6.89 -12.43 -7.31
N VAL A 364 5.83 -11.81 -6.82
CA VAL A 364 5.90 -10.63 -5.96
C VAL A 364 5.27 -10.96 -4.61
N GLY A 365 6.04 -10.79 -3.55
CA GLY A 365 5.58 -10.93 -2.18
C GLY A 365 5.80 -9.68 -1.36
N LEU A 366 5.28 -9.71 -0.13
CA LEU A 366 5.49 -8.68 0.87
C LEU A 366 6.59 -9.13 1.84
N GLY A 367 7.69 -8.37 1.90
CA GLY A 367 8.70 -8.55 2.94
C GLY A 367 8.23 -7.96 4.28
N LEU A 368 8.30 -8.74 5.36
CA LEU A 368 7.81 -8.34 6.69
C LEU A 368 8.90 -7.95 7.68
N TRP A 369 10.17 -8.01 7.28
CA TRP A 369 11.28 -7.52 8.10
C TRP A 369 11.14 -6.03 8.42
N LYS A 370 11.32 -5.65 9.69
CA LYS A 370 11.14 -4.28 10.21
C LYS A 370 9.74 -3.69 9.97
N VAL A 371 8.71 -4.51 9.78
CA VAL A 371 7.33 -4.04 9.94
C VAL A 371 7.04 -4.02 11.44
N PRO A 372 6.70 -2.86 12.04
CA PRO A 372 6.40 -2.79 13.46
C PRO A 372 5.24 -3.73 13.80
N ARG A 373 5.33 -4.43 14.94
CA ARG A 373 4.29 -5.37 15.39
C ARG A 373 2.91 -4.73 15.41
N SER A 374 2.81 -3.51 15.90
CA SER A 374 1.56 -2.72 15.95
C SER A 374 0.92 -2.45 14.59
N ALA A 375 1.69 -2.46 13.50
CA ALA A 375 1.21 -2.22 12.14
C ALA A 375 1.16 -3.50 11.28
N THR A 376 1.63 -4.65 11.80
CA THR A 376 1.88 -5.85 10.99
C THR A 376 0.57 -6.47 10.50
N ALA A 377 -0.39 -6.72 11.39
CA ALA A 377 -1.69 -7.31 11.02
C ALA A 377 -2.43 -6.45 9.97
N GLU A 378 -2.51 -5.14 10.21
CA GLU A 378 -3.13 -4.19 9.30
C GLU A 378 -2.42 -4.15 7.93
N THR A 379 -1.09 -4.20 7.92
CA THR A 379 -0.28 -4.24 6.68
C THR A 379 -0.55 -5.51 5.89
N VAL A 380 -0.64 -6.67 6.56
CA VAL A 380 -0.98 -7.96 5.91
C VAL A 380 -2.37 -7.90 5.29
N VAL A 381 -3.38 -7.43 6.04
CA VAL A 381 -4.76 -7.27 5.52
C VAL A 381 -4.78 -6.35 4.30
N LYS A 382 -4.10 -5.18 4.38
CA LYS A 382 -3.98 -4.24 3.26
C LYS A 382 -3.33 -4.87 2.04
N ALA A 383 -2.22 -5.59 2.21
CA ALA A 383 -1.51 -6.22 1.12
C ALA A 383 -2.37 -7.31 0.45
N LEU A 384 -3.01 -8.20 1.24
CA LEU A 384 -3.90 -9.23 0.71
C LEU A 384 -5.08 -8.63 -0.07
N ARG A 385 -5.62 -7.50 0.42
CA ARG A 385 -6.70 -6.74 -0.26
C ARG A 385 -6.25 -6.11 -1.57
N LEU A 386 -4.99 -5.69 -1.66
CA LEU A 386 -4.37 -5.18 -2.88
C LEU A 386 -3.95 -6.30 -3.86
N GLY A 387 -4.15 -7.57 -3.49
CA GLY A 387 -3.88 -8.72 -4.36
C GLY A 387 -2.56 -9.42 -4.09
N TYR A 388 -1.78 -9.05 -3.07
CA TYR A 388 -0.63 -9.86 -2.67
C TYR A 388 -1.09 -11.26 -2.28
N ARG A 389 -0.32 -12.26 -2.66
CA ARG A 389 -0.53 -13.66 -2.25
C ARG A 389 0.74 -14.32 -1.73
N HIS A 390 1.85 -13.59 -1.59
CA HIS A 390 3.09 -14.11 -1.00
C HIS A 390 3.50 -13.23 0.18
N LEU A 391 3.61 -13.83 1.37
CA LEU A 391 4.07 -13.19 2.61
C LEU A 391 5.41 -13.79 3.03
N ASP A 392 6.46 -12.97 3.10
CA ASP A 392 7.79 -13.38 3.53
C ASP A 392 8.04 -12.99 4.99
N CYS A 393 7.99 -14.00 5.86
CA CYS A 393 8.14 -13.93 7.31
C CYS A 393 9.49 -14.52 7.74
N ALA A 394 9.81 -14.41 9.03
CA ALA A 394 10.87 -15.17 9.68
C ALA A 394 10.68 -15.11 11.19
N CYS A 395 11.15 -16.14 11.90
CA CYS A 395 11.27 -16.13 13.36
C CYS A 395 11.93 -14.83 13.87
N ASP A 396 13.09 -14.46 13.32
CA ASP A 396 13.89 -13.31 13.72
C ASP A 396 13.19 -11.95 13.58
N TYR A 397 12.15 -11.85 12.73
CA TYR A 397 11.44 -10.58 12.54
C TYR A 397 10.56 -10.24 13.74
N GLY A 398 10.26 -11.22 14.61
CA GLY A 398 9.56 -11.01 15.87
C GLY A 398 8.10 -10.57 15.72
N ASN A 399 7.51 -10.73 14.53
CA ASN A 399 6.16 -10.29 14.20
C ASN A 399 5.27 -11.39 13.58
N GLU A 400 5.69 -12.66 13.60
CA GLU A 400 4.91 -13.78 13.04
C GLU A 400 3.51 -13.92 13.68
N ALA A 401 3.38 -13.61 14.97
CA ALA A 401 2.10 -13.63 15.67
C ALA A 401 1.09 -12.63 15.06
N GLU A 402 1.56 -11.41 14.78
CA GLU A 402 0.73 -10.37 14.18
C GLU A 402 0.49 -10.62 12.68
N VAL A 403 1.38 -11.34 11.99
CA VAL A 403 1.11 -11.84 10.63
C VAL A 403 -0.03 -12.84 10.68
N GLY A 404 0.00 -13.78 11.63
CA GLY A 404 -1.08 -14.74 11.85
C GLY A 404 -2.42 -14.06 12.12
N ASP A 405 -2.44 -13.02 12.97
CA ASP A 405 -3.61 -12.15 13.17
C ASP A 405 -4.13 -11.58 11.85
N GLY A 406 -3.25 -11.01 11.02
CA GLY A 406 -3.63 -10.42 9.74
C GLY A 406 -4.19 -11.43 8.74
N ILE A 407 -3.64 -12.66 8.71
CA ILE A 407 -4.15 -13.75 7.86
C ILE A 407 -5.56 -14.16 8.31
N GLN A 408 -5.75 -14.38 9.63
CA GLN A 408 -7.06 -14.76 10.17
C GLN A 408 -8.10 -13.66 9.92
N GLU A 409 -7.71 -12.40 10.11
CA GLU A 409 -8.56 -11.24 9.83
C GLU A 409 -8.93 -11.16 8.34
N ALA A 410 -7.99 -11.40 7.43
CA ALA A 410 -8.28 -11.43 5.99
C ALA A 410 -9.25 -12.56 5.58
N ILE A 411 -9.19 -13.72 6.23
CA ILE A 411 -10.15 -14.82 6.03
C ILE A 411 -11.54 -14.40 6.53
N VAL A 412 -11.64 -13.85 7.74
CA VAL A 412 -12.91 -13.40 8.34
C VAL A 412 -13.55 -12.29 7.50
N LEU A 413 -12.75 -11.36 6.96
CA LEU A 413 -13.21 -10.29 6.09
C LEU A 413 -13.54 -10.75 4.65
N GLY A 414 -13.32 -12.03 4.31
CA GLY A 414 -13.54 -12.58 2.98
C GLY A 414 -12.60 -12.03 1.91
N ILE A 415 -11.45 -11.48 2.31
CA ILE A 415 -10.40 -11.00 1.38
C ILE A 415 -9.70 -12.17 0.69
N ILE A 416 -9.54 -13.27 1.43
CA ILE A 416 -9.15 -14.59 0.91
C ILE A 416 -10.19 -15.60 1.38
N VAL A 417 -10.57 -16.56 0.54
CA VAL A 417 -11.59 -17.57 0.90
C VAL A 417 -10.97 -18.67 1.75
N SER A 418 -9.68 -18.95 1.55
CA SER A 418 -8.99 -20.04 2.24
C SER A 418 -7.49 -19.77 2.41
N ARG A 419 -6.87 -20.44 3.39
CA ARG A 419 -5.42 -20.43 3.62
C ARG A 419 -4.61 -20.87 2.39
N SER A 420 -5.15 -21.75 1.55
CA SER A 420 -4.47 -22.23 0.34
C SER A 420 -4.32 -21.19 -0.77
N GLU A 421 -4.98 -20.03 -0.67
CA GLU A 421 -4.79 -18.94 -1.65
C GLU A 421 -3.47 -18.19 -1.48
N ILE A 422 -2.84 -18.28 -0.32
CA ILE A 422 -1.63 -17.53 0.00
C ILE A 422 -0.43 -18.45 0.15
N TRP A 423 0.72 -17.94 -0.26
CA TRP A 423 2.05 -18.46 -0.04
C TRP A 423 2.68 -17.79 1.19
N VAL A 424 3.00 -18.56 2.22
CA VAL A 424 3.66 -18.08 3.43
C VAL A 424 5.04 -18.70 3.54
N THR A 425 6.06 -17.84 3.50
CA THR A 425 7.46 -18.20 3.72
C THR A 425 7.86 -17.86 5.15
N SER A 426 8.54 -18.77 5.85
CA SER A 426 9.23 -18.46 7.11
C SER A 426 10.63 -19.08 7.15
N LYS A 427 11.41 -18.78 8.19
CA LYS A 427 12.85 -19.09 8.25
C LYS A 427 13.27 -19.60 9.62
N LEU A 428 14.00 -20.72 9.62
CA LEU A 428 14.70 -21.29 10.76
C LEU A 428 15.86 -20.36 11.15
N TRP A 429 15.85 -19.87 12.39
CA TRP A 429 16.90 -18.99 12.90
C TRP A 429 18.15 -19.74 13.36
N ASN A 430 19.26 -19.01 13.42
CA ASN A 430 20.63 -19.48 13.61
C ASN A 430 20.82 -20.32 14.90
N THR A 431 20.06 -20.04 15.96
CA THR A 431 20.14 -20.76 17.25
C THR A 431 19.46 -22.13 17.23
N TYR A 432 18.77 -22.49 16.14
CA TYR A 432 17.95 -23.70 16.04
C TYR A 432 18.47 -24.70 14.99
N HIS A 433 19.74 -24.60 14.58
CA HIS A 433 20.34 -25.46 13.56
C HIS A 433 20.50 -26.93 13.96
N ALA A 434 20.75 -27.22 15.24
CA ALA A 434 20.91 -28.60 15.72
C ALA A 434 19.60 -29.39 15.48
N LYS A 435 19.73 -30.64 15.02
CA LYS A 435 18.60 -31.44 14.54
C LYS A 435 17.44 -31.52 15.54
N GLU A 436 17.74 -31.63 16.83
CA GLU A 436 16.76 -31.72 17.92
C GLU A 436 15.91 -30.44 18.09
N HIS A 437 16.35 -29.29 17.57
CA HIS A 437 15.68 -28.00 17.76
C HIS A 437 14.86 -27.55 16.53
N VAL A 438 15.20 -28.02 15.33
CA VAL A 438 14.55 -27.63 14.06
C VAL A 438 13.02 -27.83 14.09
N MET A 439 12.57 -29.00 14.56
CA MET A 439 11.14 -29.33 14.67
C MET A 439 10.40 -28.39 15.64
N ALA A 440 11.02 -28.07 16.78
CA ALA A 440 10.42 -27.21 17.78
C ALA A 440 10.30 -25.77 17.28
N ALA A 441 11.33 -25.26 16.60
CA ALA A 441 11.34 -23.94 15.99
C ALA A 441 10.26 -23.80 14.90
N CYS A 442 10.15 -24.78 13.99
CA CYS A 442 9.11 -24.79 12.97
C CYS A 442 7.69 -24.79 13.57
N LYS A 443 7.45 -25.63 14.59
CA LYS A 443 6.15 -25.65 15.30
C LYS A 443 5.84 -24.33 16.00
N LYS A 444 6.84 -23.63 16.53
CA LYS A 444 6.64 -22.31 17.12
C LYS A 444 6.22 -21.29 16.08
N THR A 445 6.90 -21.25 14.93
CA THR A 445 6.50 -20.43 13.77
C THR A 445 5.06 -20.72 13.35
N LEU A 446 4.68 -22.00 13.21
CA LEU A 446 3.31 -22.40 12.84
C LEU A 446 2.27 -21.94 13.87
N SER A 447 2.60 -22.07 15.16
CA SER A 447 1.75 -21.58 16.25
C SER A 447 1.56 -20.06 16.20
N ASP A 448 2.62 -19.30 15.94
CA ASP A 448 2.55 -17.84 15.88
C ASP A 448 1.75 -17.38 14.66
N LEU A 449 2.04 -17.96 13.49
CA LEU A 449 1.30 -17.69 12.26
C LEU A 449 -0.15 -18.20 12.31
N LYS A 450 -0.49 -19.05 13.28
CA LYS A 450 -1.81 -19.72 13.41
C LYS A 450 -2.13 -20.57 12.18
N LEU A 451 -1.14 -21.34 11.72
CA LEU A 451 -1.21 -22.16 10.52
C LEU A 451 -0.84 -23.61 10.82
N ASP A 452 -1.40 -24.53 10.03
CA ASP A 452 -1.03 -25.95 10.09
C ASP A 452 0.26 -26.25 9.29
N TYR A 453 0.58 -25.40 8.30
CA TYR A 453 1.77 -25.52 7.46
C TYR A 453 2.23 -24.15 6.92
N VAL A 454 3.52 -24.08 6.57
CA VAL A 454 4.08 -23.02 5.72
C VAL A 454 4.32 -23.55 4.31
N ASP A 455 4.19 -22.69 3.31
CA ASP A 455 4.44 -23.06 1.92
C ASP A 455 5.94 -23.22 1.66
N LEU A 456 6.77 -22.44 2.37
CA LEU A 456 8.22 -22.49 2.30
C LEU A 456 8.86 -22.27 3.66
N TYR A 457 9.79 -23.14 4.06
CA TYR A 457 10.64 -22.96 5.24
C TYR A 457 12.12 -22.93 4.87
N LEU A 458 12.80 -21.84 5.19
CA LEU A 458 14.20 -21.61 4.78
C LEU A 458 15.16 -21.75 5.96
N VAL A 459 16.36 -22.27 5.74
CA VAL A 459 17.48 -22.04 6.66
C VAL A 459 17.93 -20.58 6.49
N HIS A 460 17.80 -19.73 7.52
CA HIS A 460 17.94 -18.26 7.35
C HIS A 460 19.38 -17.82 7.04
N PHE A 461 20.37 -18.42 7.70
CA PHE A 461 21.79 -18.23 7.38
C PHE A 461 22.52 -19.56 7.48
N PRO A 462 23.65 -19.75 6.78
CA PRO A 462 24.57 -20.86 7.03
C PRO A 462 25.40 -20.63 8.31
N ILE A 463 24.77 -20.21 9.41
CA ILE A 463 25.41 -19.88 10.68
C ILE A 463 24.67 -20.60 11.80
N ALA A 464 25.35 -21.54 12.47
CA ALA A 464 24.84 -22.17 13.68
C ALA A 464 25.31 -21.40 14.91
N LEU A 465 24.36 -20.86 15.68
CA LEU A 465 24.61 -20.22 16.97
C LEU A 465 24.29 -21.17 18.13
N LYS A 466 24.81 -20.84 19.31
CA LYS A 466 24.46 -21.52 20.56
C LYS A 466 22.95 -21.51 20.75
N TYR A 467 22.41 -22.66 21.15
CA TYR A 467 20.97 -22.81 21.37
C TYR A 467 20.47 -21.89 22.49
N VAL A 468 19.35 -21.22 22.22
CA VAL A 468 18.60 -20.41 23.17
C VAL A 468 17.18 -20.98 23.25
N PRO A 469 16.73 -21.46 24.42
CA PRO A 469 15.37 -21.99 24.56
C PRO A 469 14.30 -20.96 24.21
N ILE A 470 13.25 -21.40 23.50
CA ILE A 470 12.15 -20.54 23.02
C ILE A 470 11.44 -19.85 24.19
N GLU A 471 11.28 -20.56 25.30
CA GLU A 471 10.69 -20.08 26.55
C GLU A 471 11.56 -19.02 27.26
N THR A 472 12.85 -18.96 26.96
CA THR A 472 13.79 -18.00 27.55
C THR A 472 13.81 -16.70 26.75
N CYS A 473 13.95 -16.78 25.42
CA CYS A 473 13.98 -15.61 24.54
C CYS A 473 13.52 -15.98 23.13
N TYR A 474 12.50 -15.27 22.62
CA TYR A 474 11.99 -15.47 21.28
C TYR A 474 11.43 -14.16 20.68
N PRO A 475 11.97 -13.68 19.54
CA PRO A 475 13.13 -14.20 18.84
C PRO A 475 14.42 -14.01 19.64
N PRO A 476 15.41 -14.92 19.52
CA PRO A 476 16.65 -14.84 20.30
C PRO A 476 17.66 -13.85 19.71
N GLY A 477 17.55 -13.48 18.43
CA GLY A 477 18.50 -12.61 17.74
C GLY A 477 19.91 -13.22 17.68
N TRP A 478 20.92 -12.36 17.64
CA TRP A 478 22.32 -12.76 17.41
C TRP A 478 23.13 -13.10 18.67
N ILE A 479 22.68 -12.65 19.84
CA ILE A 479 23.41 -12.75 21.11
C ILE A 479 22.75 -13.78 22.03
N ASP A 480 23.55 -14.60 22.71
CA ASP A 480 23.02 -15.62 23.63
C ASP A 480 22.79 -15.11 25.06
N ASP A 481 23.38 -13.97 25.41
CA ASP A 481 23.13 -13.22 26.65
C ASP A 481 22.70 -11.76 26.32
N PRO A 482 21.44 -11.38 26.59
CA PRO A 482 20.96 -10.01 26.39
C PRO A 482 21.72 -8.95 27.19
N HIS A 483 22.45 -9.33 28.24
CA HIS A 483 23.24 -8.43 29.07
C HIS A 483 24.69 -8.28 28.59
N ASP A 484 25.14 -9.10 27.66
CA ASP A 484 26.46 -8.98 27.04
C ASP A 484 26.31 -8.79 25.52
N PRO A 485 26.50 -7.56 24.99
CA PRO A 485 26.40 -7.31 23.57
C PRO A 485 27.46 -8.05 22.74
N LYS A 486 28.48 -8.67 23.38
CA LYS A 486 29.53 -9.46 22.72
C LYS A 486 29.35 -10.99 22.88
N SER A 487 28.15 -11.43 23.24
CA SER A 487 27.83 -12.84 23.48
C SER A 487 27.34 -13.60 22.24
N MET A 488 27.78 -13.26 21.03
CA MET A 488 27.48 -14.08 19.86
C MET A 488 28.37 -15.33 19.85
N THR A 489 27.82 -16.48 20.25
CA THR A 489 28.58 -17.75 20.32
C THR A 489 28.19 -18.70 19.18
N LEU A 490 29.18 -19.16 18.40
CA LEU A 490 28.99 -20.19 17.37
C LEU A 490 28.79 -21.59 17.98
N SER A 491 27.95 -22.38 17.33
CA SER A 491 27.80 -23.82 17.55
C SER A 491 28.41 -24.62 16.40
N ARG A 492 28.83 -25.87 16.68
CA ARG A 492 29.44 -26.76 15.69
C ARG A 492 28.41 -27.72 15.10
N VAL A 493 27.47 -27.19 14.32
CA VAL A 493 26.43 -27.99 13.64
C VAL A 493 26.66 -27.95 12.13
N PRO A 494 26.96 -29.09 11.49
CA PRO A 494 27.08 -29.16 10.03
C PRO A 494 25.75 -28.88 9.34
N MET A 495 25.79 -28.23 8.17
CA MET A 495 24.58 -27.97 7.37
C MET A 495 23.84 -29.25 6.98
N SER A 496 24.52 -30.37 6.79
CA SER A 496 23.90 -31.67 6.47
C SER A 496 22.99 -32.19 7.59
N GLU A 497 23.32 -31.90 8.85
CA GLU A 497 22.47 -32.24 9.99
C GLU A 497 21.21 -31.38 10.00
N THR A 498 21.36 -30.05 9.85
CA THR A 498 20.24 -29.12 9.76
C THR A 498 19.35 -29.46 8.57
N TRP A 499 19.92 -29.73 7.39
CA TRP A 499 19.17 -30.04 6.18
C TRP A 499 18.38 -31.34 6.32
N GLY A 500 18.99 -32.41 6.86
CA GLY A 500 18.25 -33.66 7.13
C GLY A 500 17.09 -33.47 8.10
N ALA A 501 17.18 -32.51 9.03
CA ALA A 501 16.06 -32.14 9.89
C ALA A 501 14.98 -31.32 9.16
N MET A 502 15.37 -30.45 8.22
CA MET A 502 14.45 -29.71 7.33
C MET A 502 13.66 -30.68 6.43
N GLU A 503 14.32 -31.70 5.86
CA GLU A 503 13.69 -32.76 5.08
C GLU A 503 12.61 -33.49 5.88
N ALA A 504 12.85 -33.74 7.18
CA ALA A 504 11.85 -34.33 8.06
C ALA A 504 10.65 -33.41 8.34
N LEU A 505 10.78 -32.08 8.22
CA LEU A 505 9.64 -31.14 8.28
C LEU A 505 8.76 -31.28 7.03
N ALA A 506 9.40 -31.40 5.86
CA ALA A 506 8.72 -31.60 4.58
C ALA A 506 7.96 -32.93 4.54
N ASP A 507 8.61 -34.03 4.96
CA ASP A 507 7.99 -35.35 5.09
C ASP A 507 6.75 -35.34 5.98
N LYS A 508 6.76 -34.54 7.06
CA LYS A 508 5.62 -34.38 7.97
C LYS A 508 4.55 -33.40 7.48
N GLY A 509 4.76 -32.73 6.35
CA GLY A 509 3.86 -31.72 5.80
C GLY A 509 3.78 -30.42 6.60
N LEU A 510 4.73 -30.17 7.50
CA LEU A 510 4.80 -28.91 8.26
C LEU A 510 5.32 -27.75 7.40
N ALA A 511 6.15 -28.08 6.41
CA ALA A 511 6.57 -27.19 5.35
C ALA A 511 6.30 -27.89 4.00
N ARG A 512 5.61 -27.25 3.07
CA ARG A 512 5.38 -27.83 1.73
C ARG A 512 6.68 -27.88 0.92
N ASN A 513 7.46 -26.82 1.04
CA ASN A 513 8.77 -26.69 0.40
C ASN A 513 9.82 -26.28 1.45
N ILE A 514 11.05 -26.68 1.23
CA ILE A 514 12.20 -26.28 2.04
C ILE A 514 13.27 -25.63 1.17
N GLY A 515 14.04 -24.72 1.75
CA GLY A 515 15.04 -23.97 1.00
C GLY A 515 16.13 -23.37 1.86
N LEU A 516 16.97 -22.57 1.23
CA LEU A 516 18.14 -21.95 1.83
C LEU A 516 18.07 -20.43 1.70
N CYS A 517 18.74 -19.72 2.60
CA CYS A 517 18.94 -18.28 2.52
C CYS A 517 20.40 -17.94 2.84
N ASN A 518 20.94 -16.92 2.15
CA ASN A 518 22.30 -16.39 2.36
C ASN A 518 23.44 -17.39 2.12
N VAL A 519 23.23 -18.40 1.26
CA VAL A 519 24.25 -19.41 0.91
C VAL A 519 24.97 -19.03 -0.38
N THR A 520 26.29 -19.26 -0.43
CA THR A 520 27.14 -19.05 -1.60
C THR A 520 27.04 -20.19 -2.62
N THR A 521 27.64 -20.04 -3.80
CA THR A 521 27.75 -21.10 -4.81
C THR A 521 28.36 -22.39 -4.25
N SER A 522 29.42 -22.28 -3.43
CA SER A 522 30.08 -23.44 -2.81
C SER A 522 29.17 -24.10 -1.77
N GLY A 523 28.53 -23.31 -0.90
CA GLY A 523 27.59 -23.84 0.09
C GLY A 523 26.37 -24.52 -0.55
N LEU A 524 25.86 -23.98 -1.66
CA LEU A 524 24.76 -24.60 -2.39
C LEU A 524 25.20 -25.94 -3.01
N ARG A 525 26.41 -26.01 -3.60
CA ARG A 525 26.98 -27.26 -4.12
C ARG A 525 27.16 -28.32 -3.03
N ASP A 526 27.61 -27.89 -1.85
CA ASP A 526 27.75 -28.77 -0.69
C ASP A 526 26.39 -29.39 -0.31
N VAL A 527 25.35 -28.58 -0.12
CA VAL A 527 24.00 -29.07 0.20
C VAL A 527 23.48 -30.04 -0.86
N LEU A 528 23.64 -29.71 -2.14
CA LEU A 528 23.20 -30.58 -3.24
C LEU A 528 23.93 -31.92 -3.29
N SER A 529 25.08 -32.06 -2.63
CA SER A 529 25.83 -33.33 -2.60
C SER A 529 25.23 -34.39 -1.67
N TYR A 530 24.42 -33.97 -0.68
CA TYR A 530 23.80 -34.87 0.30
C TYR A 530 22.28 -34.72 0.42
N ALA A 531 21.67 -33.68 -0.16
CA ALA A 531 20.23 -33.47 -0.13
C ALA A 531 19.49 -34.63 -0.82
N ILE A 532 18.55 -35.23 -0.10
CA ILE A 532 17.56 -36.18 -0.65
C ILE A 532 16.43 -35.37 -1.30
N VAL A 533 15.94 -34.35 -0.60
CA VAL A 533 15.02 -33.35 -1.14
C VAL A 533 15.85 -32.10 -1.47
N PRO A 534 16.04 -31.74 -2.75
CA PRO A 534 16.82 -30.56 -3.10
C PRO A 534 16.10 -29.27 -2.67
N PRO A 535 16.83 -28.20 -2.31
CA PRO A 535 16.23 -26.90 -2.00
C PRO A 535 15.30 -26.44 -3.11
N ALA A 536 14.08 -26.04 -2.78
CA ALA A 536 13.13 -25.51 -3.77
C ALA A 536 13.40 -24.05 -4.11
N VAL A 537 13.89 -23.29 -3.12
CA VAL A 537 14.17 -21.86 -3.23
C VAL A 537 15.50 -21.52 -2.57
N LEU A 538 16.28 -20.66 -3.22
CA LEU A 538 17.39 -19.92 -2.61
C LEU A 538 17.00 -18.45 -2.49
N GLN A 539 16.95 -17.93 -1.26
CA GLN A 539 16.71 -16.52 -0.99
C GLN A 539 18.04 -15.78 -0.73
N ILE A 540 18.30 -14.68 -1.45
CA ILE A 540 19.58 -13.95 -1.37
C ILE A 540 19.37 -12.43 -1.47
N GLU A 541 20.34 -11.66 -0.97
CA GLU A 541 20.38 -10.22 -1.22
C GLU A 541 20.52 -9.99 -2.71
N ARG A 542 19.58 -9.27 -3.31
CA ARG A 542 19.66 -9.05 -4.76
C ARG A 542 19.03 -7.75 -5.16
N HIS A 543 19.85 -6.93 -5.81
CA HIS A 543 19.49 -5.63 -6.38
C HIS A 543 20.53 -5.25 -7.43
N VAL A 544 20.34 -4.14 -8.14
CA VAL A 544 21.20 -3.75 -9.27
C VAL A 544 22.70 -3.60 -8.93
N TYR A 545 23.06 -3.30 -7.67
CA TYR A 545 24.47 -3.23 -7.23
C TYR A 545 25.10 -4.57 -6.79
N LEU A 546 24.30 -5.63 -6.67
CA LEU A 546 24.70 -6.97 -6.23
C LEU A 546 23.83 -8.00 -6.97
N GLN A 547 24.19 -8.30 -8.21
CA GLN A 547 23.31 -9.05 -9.12
C GLN A 547 23.44 -10.56 -8.96
N GLN A 548 24.63 -11.02 -8.58
CA GLN A 548 24.98 -12.43 -8.31
C GLN A 548 24.64 -13.39 -9.47
N SER A 549 24.85 -12.94 -10.72
CA SER A 549 24.37 -13.62 -11.93
C SER A 549 24.85 -15.07 -12.07
N GLN A 550 26.05 -15.40 -11.60
CA GLN A 550 26.56 -16.78 -11.61
C GLN A 550 25.79 -17.70 -10.65
N LEU A 551 25.47 -17.22 -9.44
CA LEU A 551 24.70 -17.96 -8.45
C LEU A 551 23.26 -18.16 -8.92
N VAL A 552 22.64 -17.12 -9.47
CA VAL A 552 21.29 -17.19 -10.07
C VAL A 552 21.25 -18.23 -11.19
N ARG A 553 22.21 -18.18 -12.11
CA ARG A 553 22.32 -19.16 -13.20
C ARG A 553 22.47 -20.59 -12.68
N MET A 554 23.33 -20.82 -11.68
CA MET A 554 23.48 -22.14 -11.07
C MET A 554 22.16 -22.64 -10.45
N CYS A 555 21.41 -21.77 -9.77
CA CYS A 555 20.12 -22.14 -9.20
C CYS A 555 19.15 -22.59 -10.30
N HIS A 556 19.03 -21.83 -11.38
CA HIS A 556 18.13 -22.18 -12.50
C HIS A 556 18.55 -23.48 -13.19
N GLU A 557 19.85 -23.70 -13.43
CA GLU A 557 20.37 -24.95 -13.99
C GLU A 557 20.09 -26.16 -13.08
N ALA A 558 19.98 -25.94 -11.77
CA ALA A 558 19.60 -26.96 -10.79
C ALA A 558 18.09 -27.06 -10.51
N GLY A 559 17.25 -26.28 -11.20
CA GLY A 559 15.79 -26.27 -10.98
C GLY A 559 15.36 -25.58 -9.67
N ILE A 560 16.21 -24.74 -9.09
CA ILE A 560 15.99 -24.02 -7.83
C ILE A 560 15.51 -22.61 -8.16
N ALA A 561 14.38 -22.19 -7.60
CA ALA A 561 13.89 -20.82 -7.74
C ALA A 561 14.70 -19.84 -6.89
N VAL A 562 14.75 -18.57 -7.30
CA VAL A 562 15.48 -17.52 -6.59
C VAL A 562 14.51 -16.47 -6.08
N THR A 563 14.65 -16.09 -4.81
CA THR A 563 13.98 -14.91 -4.23
C THR A 563 15.01 -13.84 -3.88
N GLY A 564 14.86 -12.65 -4.43
CA GLY A 564 15.69 -11.48 -4.11
C GLY A 564 15.11 -10.68 -2.94
N TYR A 565 15.79 -10.66 -1.80
CA TYR A 565 15.47 -9.72 -0.72
C TYR A 565 16.23 -8.40 -0.88
N SER A 566 15.73 -7.36 -0.21
CA SER A 566 16.20 -5.97 -0.34
C SER A 566 16.28 -5.50 -1.80
N PRO A 567 15.23 -5.72 -2.63
CA PRO A 567 15.29 -5.44 -4.07
C PRO A 567 15.48 -3.95 -4.40
N LEU A 568 15.21 -3.07 -3.44
CA LEU A 568 15.40 -1.62 -3.57
C LEU A 568 16.77 -1.12 -3.08
N GLY A 569 17.67 -2.04 -2.69
CA GLY A 569 19.03 -1.72 -2.25
C GLY A 569 19.14 -1.23 -0.81
N SER A 570 19.85 -0.12 -0.62
CA SER A 570 20.40 0.34 0.66
C SER A 570 19.39 0.86 1.68
N SER A 571 18.19 1.28 1.28
CA SER A 571 17.28 2.04 2.16
C SER A 571 16.94 1.32 3.47
N SER A 572 16.85 -0.02 3.44
CA SER A 572 16.59 -0.83 4.63
C SER A 572 17.77 -0.87 5.63
N TYR A 573 18.96 -0.46 5.21
CA TYR A 573 20.22 -0.59 5.96
C TYR A 573 20.77 0.74 6.48
N VAL A 574 20.24 1.87 6.00
CA VAL A 574 20.65 3.21 6.44
C VAL A 574 20.42 3.40 7.94
N GLU A 575 19.26 3.01 8.45
CA GLU A 575 18.92 3.07 9.89
C GLU A 575 19.82 2.18 10.75
N LEU A 576 20.44 1.16 10.15
CA LEU A 576 21.34 0.21 10.81
C LEU A 576 22.82 0.64 10.67
N SER A 577 23.09 1.80 10.06
CA SER A 577 24.46 2.26 9.75
C SER A 577 25.28 1.29 8.89
N MET A 578 24.60 0.44 8.12
CA MET A 578 25.22 -0.53 7.20
C MET A 578 25.26 -0.03 5.75
N ALA A 579 24.61 1.10 5.47
CA ALA A 579 24.63 1.80 4.20
C ALA A 579 24.53 3.32 4.37
N SER A 580 24.98 4.07 3.37
CA SER A 580 24.81 5.53 3.29
C SER A 580 23.56 5.90 2.48
N PRO A 581 22.86 7.01 2.80
CA PRO A 581 21.77 7.53 1.97
C PRO A 581 22.16 7.77 0.50
N HIS A 582 23.44 8.02 0.23
CA HIS A 582 23.97 8.21 -1.12
C HIS A 582 24.07 6.92 -1.94
N GLU A 583 23.94 5.75 -1.32
CA GLU A 583 23.96 4.45 -1.98
C GLU A 583 22.55 3.98 -2.39
N SER A 584 21.58 4.89 -2.48
CA SER A 584 20.18 4.55 -2.81
C SER A 584 20.02 4.20 -4.28
N ALA A 585 19.64 2.94 -4.56
CA ALA A 585 19.33 2.50 -5.92
C ALA A 585 18.11 3.23 -6.51
N LEU A 586 17.24 3.79 -5.66
CA LEU A 586 16.10 4.60 -6.09
C LEU A 586 16.53 5.96 -6.67
N LEU A 587 17.74 6.43 -6.35
CA LEU A 587 18.30 7.70 -6.83
C LEU A 587 19.38 7.50 -7.90
N GLU A 588 19.62 6.25 -8.32
CA GLU A 588 20.63 5.91 -9.33
C GLU A 588 20.27 6.53 -10.69
N PRO A 589 21.13 7.37 -11.30
CA PRO A 589 20.83 8.04 -12.57
C PRO A 589 20.40 7.10 -13.70
N THR A 590 21.03 5.92 -13.80
CA THR A 590 20.68 4.92 -14.81
C THR A 590 19.26 4.38 -14.58
N VAL A 591 18.89 4.09 -13.33
CA VAL A 591 17.53 3.63 -12.96
C VAL A 591 16.50 4.72 -13.24
N LEU A 592 16.80 5.98 -12.89
CA LEU A 592 15.92 7.12 -13.16
C LEU A 592 15.74 7.40 -14.66
N SER A 593 16.77 7.13 -15.47
CA SER A 593 16.70 7.24 -16.93
C SER A 593 15.75 6.20 -17.52
N VAL A 594 15.91 4.93 -17.11
CA VAL A 594 15.03 3.83 -17.53
C VAL A 594 13.60 4.07 -17.04
N ALA A 595 13.42 4.55 -15.81
CA ALA A 595 12.13 4.90 -15.25
C ALA A 595 11.40 5.95 -16.11
N ARG A 596 12.10 7.04 -16.49
CA ARG A 596 11.56 8.07 -17.39
C ARG A 596 11.19 7.51 -18.77
N LYS A 597 12.05 6.67 -19.36
CA LYS A 597 11.80 6.02 -20.66
C LYS A 597 10.47 5.24 -20.68
N HIS A 598 10.15 4.56 -19.58
CA HIS A 598 8.94 3.74 -19.44
C HIS A 598 7.78 4.43 -18.70
N GLY A 599 7.93 5.73 -18.39
CA GLY A 599 6.99 6.49 -17.56
C GLY A 599 6.70 5.85 -16.19
N SER A 600 7.61 5.02 -15.67
CA SER A 600 7.45 4.24 -14.45
C SER A 600 8.26 4.84 -13.30
N THR A 601 8.13 4.33 -12.08
CA THR A 601 8.97 4.78 -10.96
C THR A 601 10.29 4.01 -10.90
N ALA A 602 11.28 4.54 -10.18
CA ALA A 602 12.53 3.84 -9.92
C ALA A 602 12.30 2.50 -9.20
N ALA A 603 11.37 2.45 -8.24
CA ALA A 603 11.04 1.21 -7.53
C ALA A 603 10.48 0.16 -8.48
N GLN A 604 9.56 0.55 -9.37
CA GLN A 604 9.01 -0.35 -10.39
C GLN A 604 10.09 -0.91 -11.32
N VAL A 605 11.04 -0.08 -11.77
CA VAL A 605 12.19 -0.55 -12.59
C VAL A 605 13.04 -1.56 -11.84
N LEU A 606 13.38 -1.30 -10.57
CA LEU A 606 14.19 -2.22 -9.77
C LEU A 606 13.49 -3.57 -9.53
N LEU A 607 12.19 -3.54 -9.23
CA LEU A 607 11.40 -4.75 -9.02
C LEU A 607 11.20 -5.53 -10.33
N ARG A 608 10.88 -4.83 -11.42
CA ARG A 608 10.76 -5.45 -12.76
C ARG A 608 12.09 -6.07 -13.19
N TRP A 609 13.22 -5.40 -12.96
CA TRP A 609 14.55 -5.96 -13.21
C TRP A 609 14.75 -7.27 -12.44
N GLY A 610 14.35 -7.33 -11.17
CA GLY A 610 14.42 -8.55 -10.36
C GLY A 610 13.67 -9.72 -11.01
N LEU A 611 12.44 -9.46 -11.46
CA LEU A 611 11.59 -10.43 -12.17
C LEU A 611 12.20 -10.85 -13.52
N ASP A 612 12.55 -9.90 -14.38
CA ASP A 612 13.09 -10.16 -15.73
C ASP A 612 14.42 -10.89 -15.72
N THR A 613 15.16 -10.78 -14.62
CA THR A 613 16.42 -11.49 -14.42
C THR A 613 16.25 -12.76 -13.56
N GLY A 614 15.02 -13.27 -13.46
CA GLY A 614 14.70 -14.63 -13.03
C GLY A 614 14.61 -14.84 -11.51
N ALA A 615 14.26 -13.80 -10.74
CA ALA A 615 14.01 -13.92 -9.32
C ALA A 615 12.63 -13.37 -8.94
N SER A 616 11.95 -14.00 -7.99
CA SER A 616 10.85 -13.33 -7.28
C SER A 616 11.38 -12.22 -6.38
N VAL A 617 10.54 -11.21 -6.11
CA VAL A 617 10.91 -10.04 -5.30
C VAL A 617 9.96 -9.87 -4.11
N ILE A 618 10.50 -9.45 -2.98
CA ILE A 618 9.76 -9.28 -1.72
C ILE A 618 9.97 -7.87 -1.13
N PRO A 619 9.56 -6.80 -1.82
CA PRO A 619 9.69 -5.44 -1.28
C PRO A 619 8.89 -5.28 0.01
N LYS A 620 9.44 -4.48 0.94
CA LYS A 620 8.77 -4.13 2.20
C LYS A 620 8.10 -2.77 2.08
N SER A 621 6.83 -2.68 2.47
CA SER A 621 6.13 -1.42 2.67
C SER A 621 5.01 -1.58 3.70
N VAL A 622 4.71 -0.49 4.43
CA VAL A 622 3.49 -0.33 5.23
C VAL A 622 2.55 0.73 4.65
N GLN A 623 3.03 1.48 3.65
CA GLN A 623 2.28 2.54 2.99
C GLN A 623 1.45 1.95 1.85
N ALA A 624 0.15 2.23 1.85
CA ALA A 624 -0.79 1.66 0.88
C ALA A 624 -0.44 2.00 -0.58
N CYS A 625 -0.06 3.26 -0.86
CA CYS A 625 0.35 3.68 -2.19
C CYS A 625 1.55 2.88 -2.72
N ARG A 626 2.58 2.67 -1.90
CA ARG A 626 3.75 1.87 -2.25
C ARG A 626 3.44 0.38 -2.38
N LEU A 627 2.55 -0.17 -1.54
CA LEU A 627 2.09 -1.55 -1.69
C LEU A 627 1.43 -1.76 -3.06
N GLN A 628 0.60 -0.81 -3.48
CA GLN A 628 -0.05 -0.82 -4.78
C GLN A 628 0.97 -0.65 -5.93
N GLU A 629 1.85 0.34 -5.82
CA GLU A 629 2.92 0.62 -6.80
C GLU A 629 3.80 -0.61 -7.05
N ASN A 630 4.19 -1.32 -5.99
CA ASN A 630 5.04 -2.51 -6.05
C ASN A 630 4.38 -3.70 -6.77
N MET A 631 3.05 -3.71 -6.93
CA MET A 631 2.31 -4.73 -7.69
C MET A 631 2.11 -4.34 -9.16
N GLN A 632 2.34 -3.08 -9.53
CA GLN A 632 2.13 -2.55 -10.88
C GLN A 632 3.38 -2.75 -11.76
N LEU A 633 3.74 -4.01 -12.03
CA LEU A 633 4.97 -4.38 -12.75
C LEU A 633 4.75 -4.98 -14.16
N GLY A 634 3.52 -4.89 -14.69
CA GLY A 634 3.16 -5.37 -16.04
C GLY A 634 2.98 -6.88 -16.19
N ASP A 635 2.26 -7.26 -17.27
CA ASP A 635 1.79 -8.61 -17.65
C ASP A 635 1.43 -9.58 -16.52
N GLY A 636 0.14 -9.92 -16.42
CA GLY A 636 -0.37 -10.99 -15.55
C GLY A 636 -0.71 -10.57 -14.13
N PHE A 637 -0.34 -9.37 -13.69
CA PHE A 637 -0.84 -8.80 -12.43
C PHE A 637 -2.24 -8.24 -12.62
N MET A 638 -3.27 -8.95 -12.12
CA MET A 638 -4.56 -8.32 -11.85
C MET A 638 -4.38 -7.37 -10.65
N SER A 639 -4.30 -6.07 -10.90
CA SER A 639 -4.79 -5.13 -9.89
C SER A 639 -6.32 -5.12 -9.98
N ASN A 640 -7.02 -5.19 -8.84
CA ASN A 640 -8.46 -4.89 -8.75
C ASN A 640 -8.79 -3.42 -9.14
N PHE A 641 -7.84 -2.71 -9.74
CA PHE A 641 -7.82 -1.28 -10.01
C PHE A 641 -7.35 -1.09 -11.46
N PRO A 642 -8.18 -0.54 -12.37
CA PRO A 642 -7.76 -0.26 -13.74
C PRO A 642 -6.80 0.94 -13.76
N GLY A 643 -5.60 0.78 -14.30
CA GLY A 643 -4.66 1.89 -14.43
C GLY A 643 -3.27 1.45 -14.86
N LYS A 644 -3.01 1.62 -16.16
CA LYS A 644 -1.75 1.41 -16.89
C LYS A 644 -1.45 -0.05 -17.28
N GLU A 645 -1.43 -0.31 -18.59
CA GLU A 645 -0.74 -1.47 -19.16
C GLU A 645 0.70 -1.41 -18.65
N GLY A 646 1.16 -2.44 -17.93
CA GLY A 646 2.50 -2.36 -17.36
C GLY A 646 3.59 -2.46 -18.42
N PHE A 647 4.83 -2.22 -18.01
CA PHE A 647 5.96 -2.07 -18.90
C PHE A 647 6.87 -3.31 -18.85
N ARG A 648 7.66 -3.49 -19.92
CA ARG A 648 8.74 -4.48 -19.96
C ARG A 648 10.06 -3.75 -20.16
N LEU A 649 11.11 -4.21 -19.49
CA LEU A 649 12.46 -3.74 -19.76
C LEU A 649 12.93 -4.33 -21.09
N ASP A 650 13.48 -3.50 -21.98
CA ASP A 650 14.09 -3.99 -23.21
C ASP A 650 15.56 -4.37 -23.00
N ALA A 651 16.18 -4.95 -24.04
CA ALA A 651 17.56 -5.40 -23.98
C ALA A 651 18.56 -4.28 -23.64
N SER A 652 18.28 -3.04 -24.10
CA SER A 652 19.13 -1.89 -23.81
C SER A 652 19.04 -1.49 -22.34
N ASP A 653 17.83 -1.53 -21.76
CA ASP A 653 17.63 -1.26 -20.32
C ASP A 653 18.35 -2.29 -19.46
N LEU A 654 18.19 -3.58 -19.78
CA LEU A 654 18.83 -4.67 -19.03
C LEU A 654 20.35 -4.57 -19.08
N GLU A 655 20.93 -4.24 -20.24
CA GLU A 655 22.37 -4.05 -20.39
C GLU A 655 22.89 -2.80 -19.65
N ALA A 656 22.11 -1.72 -19.60
CA ALA A 656 22.45 -0.55 -18.80
C ALA A 656 22.43 -0.85 -17.30
N LEU A 657 21.39 -1.54 -16.81
CA LEU A 657 21.25 -1.92 -15.41
C LEU A 657 22.30 -2.96 -14.99
N LYS A 658 22.69 -3.88 -15.88
CA LYS A 658 23.76 -4.86 -15.65
C LYS A 658 25.10 -4.19 -15.28
N ARG A 659 25.42 -3.03 -15.86
CA ARG A 659 26.66 -2.28 -15.59
C ARG A 659 26.71 -1.65 -14.20
N LEU A 660 25.60 -1.64 -13.46
CA LEU A 660 25.55 -1.16 -12.09
C LEU A 660 26.09 -2.19 -11.08
N ASP A 661 26.28 -3.45 -11.49
CA ASP A 661 26.80 -4.47 -10.59
C ASP A 661 28.22 -4.08 -10.14
N ARG A 662 28.40 -4.04 -8.83
CA ARG A 662 29.68 -3.66 -8.20
C ARG A 662 29.97 -4.50 -6.97
N GLY A 663 29.28 -5.64 -6.83
CA GLY A 663 29.45 -6.55 -5.69
C GLY A 663 29.10 -5.91 -4.34
N ARG A 664 28.28 -4.86 -4.31
CA ARG A 664 27.99 -4.13 -3.07
C ARG A 664 26.94 -4.86 -2.25
N ARG A 665 27.39 -5.58 -1.23
CA ARG A 665 26.53 -6.26 -0.25
C ARG A 665 26.33 -5.42 1.00
N PHE A 666 25.09 -5.33 1.48
CA PHE A 666 24.72 -4.62 2.69
C PHE A 666 24.51 -5.57 3.88
N ASN A 667 23.88 -6.73 3.69
CA ASN A 667 23.65 -7.73 4.74
C ASN A 667 24.81 -8.73 4.80
N ASP A 668 25.90 -8.32 5.42
CA ASP A 668 27.12 -9.12 5.54
C ASP A 668 27.49 -9.39 7.01
N PRO A 669 27.25 -10.60 7.52
CA PRO A 669 27.66 -10.97 8.87
C PRO A 669 29.17 -10.80 9.10
N GLY A 670 30.03 -10.91 8.08
CA GLY A 670 31.46 -10.65 8.20
C GLY A 670 31.79 -9.22 8.60
N VAL A 671 30.88 -8.27 8.33
CA VAL A 671 31.02 -6.85 8.67
C VAL A 671 30.39 -6.53 10.02
N PHE A 672 29.14 -6.95 10.26
CA PHE A 672 28.40 -6.48 11.44
C PHE A 672 28.56 -7.38 12.68
N SER A 673 28.96 -8.66 12.53
CA SER A 673 29.04 -9.57 13.67
C SER A 673 30.20 -9.30 14.62
N GLU A 674 31.26 -8.62 14.15
CA GLU A 674 32.45 -8.35 14.98
C GLU A 674 32.11 -7.49 16.21
N ALA A 675 31.16 -6.56 16.04
CA ALA A 675 30.61 -5.77 17.15
C ALA A 675 29.96 -6.63 18.24
N MET A 676 29.48 -7.82 17.86
CA MET A 676 28.87 -8.82 18.74
C MET A 676 29.85 -9.89 19.23
N GLY A 677 31.15 -9.67 19.05
CA GLY A 677 32.21 -10.55 19.60
C GLY A 677 32.54 -11.76 18.73
N CYS A 678 31.99 -11.85 17.52
CA CYS A 678 32.22 -12.97 16.61
C CYS A 678 32.53 -12.47 15.19
N PHE A 679 33.48 -13.08 14.48
CA PHE A 679 33.73 -12.77 13.07
C PHE A 679 33.17 -13.90 12.20
N CYS A 680 32.14 -13.61 11.38
CA CYS A 680 31.41 -14.61 10.58
C CYS A 680 31.39 -14.28 9.08
N PRO A 681 32.51 -14.43 8.34
CA PRO A 681 32.60 -14.09 6.92
C PRO A 681 32.01 -15.20 6.03
N ILE A 682 30.68 -15.29 5.92
CA ILE A 682 30.03 -16.38 5.17
C ILE A 682 30.10 -16.25 3.64
N TYR A 683 30.57 -15.10 3.13
CA TYR A 683 30.61 -14.79 1.70
C TYR A 683 32.02 -14.82 1.10
N ASP A 684 33.05 -14.96 1.95
CA ASP A 684 34.45 -15.17 1.56
C ASP A 684 34.76 -16.66 1.48
#